data_AF-A0A150GE03-F1
#
_entry.id   AF-A0A150GE03-F1
#
_cell.length_a   1.000
_cell.length_b   1.000
_cell.length_c   1.000
_cell.angle_alpha   90.00
_cell.angle_beta   90.00
_cell.angle_gamma   90.00
#
_symmetry.space_group_name_H-M   'P 1'
#
loop_
_entity.id
_entity.type
_entity.pdbx_description
1 polymer ?
#
loop_
_entity_poly.entity_id
_entity_poly.type
_entity_poly.pdbx_seq_one_letter_code
_entity_poly.pdbx_strand_id
1 'polypeptide(L)'
;MKLFAVLLLLVLLRAPAGRCDSLAELAALSAADLDPAAGSSAQSLPVARRSLQEATGAAQSLLRVLTTSSCEEGPSLSAAPAGEASHTCRVVLQATTTAATTTASTTVLGRAAIECWMGSVDPSTADPASLLPGAKVAVRLGKRLAAAMAAASDAVASGVTWNKTLGAAAPSGPTGGYEDGDWGVDLLAVPHLLLADSVVSGLPLSRLAPLLQCLGCGRVTVRNLTLADLSAPADATAAPADAVDTRPYGAARFTGLSGAELSGVSCSGVRGGRAWACLLLQAQAGGANIRISHSAFTDNAAVLPAASANATAAGAVAAYPPPPPVDPASAGLYDAALLRHSSGVSAEGLGALPYCGAVERGFGAVLITAAAAVGAPAPASTTNLLLDSSTLQGNAGSCGAGLALVDVGFGGGAALRAAVLDVTLLDSFVQRNVATGSGGGLFAHASASLGSMTVSSGALSLNRATSGGGGGAYLAADGAVGATAVLNSTEISGNRAFGDGGGLLLLARSAGVGPISISSASLLSGNTAQYGSGGALYVLANASDVAGLAVSDGAVVASNLAGESGGGAFLASQGAGVGAIRVEGGSRVSNNTAGIALVAANRTADAVDGRAGGGGFYVRSAAAIDGLTVDGATLSTNVATAGSGGAACLVAGGAVGTVAAVSFCTVSSNAASAGDGGAIYVRALTDAALAAAAAADPTAPPPSLNVNVSDGASISRNRAVAGGGGFLAAVVGGSGSTSVIVEGRSIVSTNVAARGGAFYVSAHNISMSVRDGSALQVNQATCTNATGCAVAAAAAADGASVAAGGGAHLAARGALRLLQVVDASILSGNRAAGLGGGVYATAPLVELIAVDGGSYVADNSAGIHGGGIYARLTPHYSSL
;
A
#
# COMPACT_ATOMS: atom_id res chain seq x y z
N MET A 1 19.09 -40.68 -7.86
CA MET A 1 18.07 -39.61 -8.09
C MET A 1 18.66 -38.20 -8.19
N LYS A 2 19.50 -37.70 -7.26
CA LYS A 2 20.15 -36.38 -7.41
C LYS A 2 20.94 -36.23 -8.72
N LEU A 3 21.58 -37.29 -9.20
CA LEU A 3 22.27 -37.33 -10.50
C LEU A 3 21.31 -37.24 -11.71
N PHE A 4 20.08 -37.75 -11.57
CA PHE A 4 19.06 -37.73 -12.64
C PHE A 4 18.41 -36.35 -12.77
N ALA A 5 18.14 -35.69 -11.64
CA ALA A 5 17.67 -34.30 -11.61
C ALA A 5 18.72 -33.33 -12.19
N VAL A 6 20.01 -33.56 -11.90
CA VAL A 6 21.11 -32.77 -12.48
C VAL A 6 21.27 -33.04 -13.98
N LEU A 7 21.09 -34.28 -14.44
CA LEU A 7 21.11 -34.60 -15.88
C LEU A 7 19.94 -33.96 -16.64
N LEU A 8 18.73 -33.98 -16.08
CA LEU A 8 17.54 -33.37 -16.68
C LEU A 8 17.70 -31.84 -16.77
N LEU A 9 18.27 -31.21 -15.74
CA LEU A 9 18.57 -29.77 -15.73
C LEU A 9 19.63 -29.40 -16.78
N LEU A 10 20.66 -30.24 -16.96
CA LEU A 10 21.71 -30.03 -17.97
C LEU A 10 21.21 -30.23 -19.41
N VAL A 11 20.21 -31.09 -19.64
CA VAL A 11 19.56 -31.27 -20.95
C VAL A 11 18.66 -30.07 -21.27
N LEU A 12 17.93 -29.54 -20.29
CA LEU A 12 17.08 -28.35 -20.46
C LEU A 12 17.90 -27.07 -20.71
N LEU A 13 19.10 -26.95 -20.13
CA LEU A 13 19.99 -25.79 -20.31
C LEU A 13 20.75 -25.78 -21.65
N ARG A 14 20.67 -26.82 -22.47
CA ARG A 14 21.39 -26.93 -23.77
C ARG A 14 20.49 -26.87 -25.00
N ALA A 15 19.18 -26.70 -24.86
CA ALA A 15 18.29 -26.59 -26.02
C ALA A 15 18.39 -25.19 -26.68
N PRO A 16 18.68 -25.09 -28.00
CA PRO A 16 18.68 -23.80 -28.69
C PRO A 16 17.25 -23.25 -28.82
N ALA A 17 17.09 -21.94 -28.60
CA ALA A 17 15.82 -21.25 -28.67
C ALA A 17 15.17 -21.41 -30.06
N GLY A 18 13.97 -21.99 -30.13
CA GLY A 18 13.14 -21.93 -31.34
C GLY A 18 12.33 -23.16 -31.77
N ARG A 19 12.19 -24.23 -30.98
CA ARG A 19 11.26 -25.34 -31.32
C ARG A 19 10.52 -25.88 -30.10
N CYS A 20 9.21 -25.61 -30.01
CA CYS A 20 8.35 -26.04 -28.91
C CYS A 20 7.70 -27.43 -29.11
N ASP A 21 7.85 -28.05 -30.28
CA ASP A 21 7.12 -29.29 -30.60
C ASP A 21 7.69 -30.56 -29.93
N SER A 22 8.94 -30.53 -29.41
CA SER A 22 9.60 -31.72 -28.84
C SER A 22 9.33 -31.96 -27.35
N LEU A 23 8.66 -31.05 -26.64
CA LEU A 23 8.38 -31.19 -25.20
C LEU A 23 7.11 -32.01 -24.90
N ALA A 24 6.14 -32.03 -25.82
CA ALA A 24 4.91 -32.82 -25.68
C ALA A 24 5.18 -34.34 -25.80
N GLU A 25 6.15 -34.75 -26.61
CA GLU A 25 6.53 -36.17 -26.78
C GLU A 25 7.26 -36.74 -25.55
N LEU A 26 8.01 -35.91 -24.83
CA LEU A 26 8.70 -36.29 -23.59
C LEU A 26 7.76 -36.43 -22.39
N ALA A 27 6.66 -35.67 -22.36
CA ALA A 27 5.62 -35.81 -21.33
C ALA A 27 4.85 -37.13 -21.45
N ALA A 28 4.63 -37.62 -22.68
CA ALA A 28 3.92 -38.87 -22.96
C ALA A 28 4.68 -40.14 -22.51
N LEU A 29 6.02 -40.08 -22.43
CA LEU A 29 6.85 -41.20 -21.97
C LEU A 29 6.87 -41.39 -20.44
N SER A 30 6.39 -40.42 -19.65
CA SER A 30 6.44 -40.49 -18.17
C SER A 30 5.21 -41.12 -17.51
N ALA A 31 4.10 -41.29 -18.26
CA ALA A 31 2.82 -41.70 -17.70
C ALA A 31 2.55 -43.22 -17.78
N ALA A 32 3.41 -44.00 -18.45
CA ALA A 32 3.10 -45.39 -18.78
C ALA A 32 3.67 -46.47 -17.83
N ASP A 33 4.53 -46.15 -16.85
CA ASP A 33 5.35 -47.18 -16.18
C ASP A 33 5.48 -47.08 -14.65
N LEU A 34 4.41 -46.69 -13.94
CA LEU A 34 4.39 -46.77 -12.46
C LEU A 34 3.06 -47.28 -11.91
N ASP A 35 2.86 -48.59 -11.98
CA ASP A 35 1.84 -49.31 -11.21
C ASP A 35 2.54 -50.20 -10.16
N PRO A 36 2.43 -49.91 -8.84
CA PRO A 36 2.96 -50.79 -7.81
C PRO A 36 1.82 -51.54 -7.11
N ALA A 37 1.34 -52.61 -7.74
CA ALA A 37 0.61 -53.67 -7.05
C ALA A 37 1.58 -54.81 -6.68
N ALA A 38 2.00 -54.88 -5.41
CA ALA A 38 2.20 -56.13 -4.62
C ALA A 38 3.12 -55.92 -3.38
N GLY A 39 2.66 -56.41 -2.22
CA GLY A 39 3.49 -57.27 -1.36
C GLY A 39 4.35 -56.69 -0.22
N SER A 40 3.81 -56.79 1.00
CA SER A 40 4.45 -57.13 2.29
C SER A 40 5.54 -56.25 2.95
N SER A 41 5.21 -55.84 4.19
CA SER A 41 6.05 -55.67 5.40
C SER A 41 7.35 -54.85 5.32
N ALA A 42 7.25 -53.57 5.70
CA ALA A 42 8.30 -52.87 6.44
C ALA A 42 7.72 -51.66 7.20
N GLN A 43 7.60 -51.80 8.52
CA GLN A 43 7.42 -50.67 9.44
C GLN A 43 8.78 -49.96 9.57
N SER A 44 8.74 -48.62 9.51
CA SER A 44 9.82 -47.63 9.73
C SER A 44 10.34 -46.94 8.45
N LEU A 45 9.77 -45.77 8.14
CA LEU A 45 10.44 -44.55 7.60
C LEU A 45 9.39 -43.52 7.13
N PRO A 46 8.74 -42.78 8.04
CA PRO A 46 7.82 -41.69 7.68
C PRO A 46 8.55 -40.47 7.07
N VAL A 47 9.84 -40.28 7.37
CA VAL A 47 10.62 -39.12 6.90
C VAL A 47 10.92 -39.20 5.40
N ALA A 48 11.26 -40.39 4.87
CA ALA A 48 11.59 -40.55 3.45
C ALA A 48 10.35 -40.44 2.53
N ARG A 49 9.18 -40.91 2.99
CA ARG A 49 7.91 -40.70 2.28
C ARG A 49 7.51 -39.22 2.24
N ARG A 50 7.76 -38.48 3.31
CA ARG A 50 7.49 -37.04 3.38
C ARG A 50 8.39 -36.25 2.44
N SER A 51 9.70 -36.54 2.41
CA SER A 51 10.63 -35.91 1.47
C SER A 51 10.31 -36.23 0.01
N LEU A 52 9.78 -37.43 -0.27
CA LEU A 52 9.35 -37.81 -1.61
C LEU A 52 8.06 -37.06 -2.00
N GLN A 53 7.04 -36.98 -1.13
CA GLN A 53 5.82 -36.22 -1.41
C GLN A 53 6.07 -34.71 -1.54
N GLU A 54 6.97 -34.14 -0.74
CA GLU A 54 7.36 -32.72 -0.85
C GLU A 54 8.15 -32.46 -2.14
N ALA A 55 9.02 -33.37 -2.57
CA ALA A 55 9.75 -33.25 -3.83
C ALA A 55 8.83 -33.44 -5.05
N THR A 56 7.87 -34.36 -5.00
CA THR A 56 6.90 -34.56 -6.09
C THR A 56 5.90 -33.41 -6.15
N GLY A 57 5.48 -32.86 -5.01
CA GLY A 57 4.66 -31.65 -4.92
C GLY A 57 5.39 -30.41 -5.42
N ALA A 58 6.66 -30.24 -5.07
CA ALA A 58 7.49 -29.15 -5.59
C ALA A 58 7.73 -29.29 -7.10
N ALA A 59 7.98 -30.50 -7.60
CA ALA A 59 8.14 -30.76 -9.03
C ALA A 59 6.82 -30.57 -9.81
N GLN A 60 5.68 -30.98 -9.26
CA GLN A 60 4.36 -30.76 -9.87
C GLN A 60 3.93 -29.29 -9.81
N SER A 61 4.27 -28.55 -8.76
CA SER A 61 4.08 -27.09 -8.71
C SER A 61 5.01 -26.37 -9.68
N LEU A 62 6.27 -26.79 -9.81
CA LEU A 62 7.22 -26.22 -10.79
C LEU A 62 6.77 -26.55 -12.23
N LEU A 63 6.27 -27.76 -12.46
CA LEU A 63 5.73 -28.17 -13.76
C LEU A 63 4.41 -27.44 -14.07
N ARG A 64 3.53 -27.24 -13.08
CA ARG A 64 2.34 -26.37 -13.22
C ARG A 64 2.76 -24.96 -13.60
N VAL A 65 3.72 -24.37 -12.88
CA VAL A 65 4.25 -23.01 -13.17
C VAL A 65 4.88 -22.92 -14.56
N LEU A 66 5.62 -23.95 -15.00
CA LEU A 66 6.22 -24.00 -16.35
C LEU A 66 5.19 -24.28 -17.47
N THR A 67 4.07 -24.96 -17.15
CA THR A 67 2.97 -25.19 -18.10
C THR A 67 1.94 -24.05 -18.11
N THR A 68 1.87 -23.24 -17.06
CA THR A 68 1.08 -21.99 -17.00
C THR A 68 1.89 -20.77 -17.42
N SER A 69 3.22 -20.86 -17.50
CA SER A 69 4.05 -19.94 -18.27
C SER A 69 4.00 -20.35 -19.75
N SER A 70 2.82 -20.28 -20.35
CA SER A 70 2.74 -20.24 -21.79
C SER A 70 3.53 -19.02 -22.27
N CYS A 71 4.30 -19.19 -23.36
CA CYS A 71 4.67 -18.10 -24.24
C CYS A 71 3.41 -17.53 -24.90
N GLU A 72 2.45 -17.05 -24.10
CA GLU A 72 1.42 -16.16 -24.60
C GLU A 72 2.09 -14.82 -24.85
N GLU A 73 2.21 -14.49 -26.14
CA GLU A 73 2.08 -13.09 -26.54
C GLU A 73 0.92 -12.52 -25.74
N GLY A 74 1.24 -11.62 -24.80
CA GLY A 74 0.22 -10.98 -23.95
C GLY A 74 -0.91 -10.46 -24.83
N PRO A 75 -2.17 -10.48 -24.35
CA PRO A 75 -3.36 -10.29 -25.17
C PRO A 75 -3.13 -9.16 -26.15
N SER A 76 -2.99 -9.50 -27.44
CA SER A 76 -2.83 -8.52 -28.50
C SER A 76 -4.03 -7.59 -28.38
N LEU A 77 -3.78 -6.35 -27.95
CA LEU A 77 -4.77 -5.28 -28.00
C LEU A 77 -5.44 -5.38 -29.36
N SER A 78 -6.77 -5.52 -29.35
CA SER A 78 -7.59 -5.59 -30.55
C SER A 78 -7.01 -4.66 -31.61
N ALA A 79 -6.64 -5.21 -32.77
CA ALA A 79 -6.06 -4.47 -33.88
C ALA A 79 -6.73 -3.09 -33.96
N ALA A 80 -5.91 -2.04 -33.87
CA ALA A 80 -6.38 -0.67 -34.01
C ALA A 80 -7.33 -0.61 -35.22
N PRO A 81 -8.48 0.11 -35.13
CA PRO A 81 -9.36 0.26 -36.28
C PRO A 81 -8.52 0.68 -37.48
N ALA A 82 -8.45 -0.20 -38.48
CA ALA A 82 -7.61 -0.03 -39.64
C ALA A 82 -8.07 1.24 -40.37
N GLY A 83 -7.31 2.34 -40.25
CA GLY A 83 -7.63 3.57 -40.96
C GLY A 83 -7.11 4.88 -40.36
N GLU A 84 -6.62 4.92 -39.12
CA GLU A 84 -6.07 6.18 -38.59
C GLU A 84 -4.66 6.41 -39.12
N ALA A 85 -4.46 7.49 -39.87
CA ALA A 85 -3.16 7.83 -40.44
C ALA A 85 -2.17 8.18 -39.33
N SER A 86 -1.13 7.35 -39.15
CA SER A 86 -0.05 7.61 -38.21
C SER A 86 1.03 8.49 -38.85
N HIS A 87 1.36 9.61 -38.21
CA HIS A 87 2.53 10.41 -38.57
C HIS A 87 3.69 10.03 -37.68
N THR A 88 4.82 9.70 -38.30
CA THR A 88 6.07 9.45 -37.60
C THR A 88 6.92 10.71 -37.63
N CYS A 89 7.43 11.12 -36.48
CA CYS A 89 8.32 12.26 -36.35
C CYS A 89 9.59 11.85 -35.60
N ARG A 90 10.69 12.49 -35.99
CA ARG A 90 11.99 12.45 -35.32
C ARG A 90 12.41 13.87 -35.00
N VAL A 91 12.62 14.14 -33.71
CA VAL A 91 13.01 15.45 -33.18
C VAL A 91 14.37 15.33 -32.52
N VAL A 92 15.39 15.98 -33.08
CA VAL A 92 16.77 15.99 -32.53
C VAL A 92 17.17 17.43 -32.24
N LEU A 93 17.12 17.83 -30.98
CA LEU A 93 17.51 19.14 -30.49
C LEU A 93 18.58 18.97 -29.40
N GLN A 94 19.83 19.26 -29.73
CA GLN A 94 20.95 19.13 -28.81
C GLN A 94 21.66 20.46 -28.68
N ALA A 95 21.65 21.03 -27.48
CA ALA A 95 22.40 22.22 -27.15
C ALA A 95 23.62 21.88 -26.29
N THR A 96 24.69 22.64 -26.50
CA THR A 96 25.87 22.66 -25.62
C THR A 96 25.83 23.94 -24.83
N THR A 97 25.67 23.83 -23.51
CA THR A 97 25.81 24.94 -22.57
C THR A 97 27.30 25.18 -22.32
N THR A 98 27.88 26.17 -23.00
CA THR A 98 29.18 26.70 -22.61
C THR A 98 29.02 27.46 -21.29
N ALA A 99 29.74 27.03 -20.26
CA ALA A 99 29.77 27.71 -18.96
C ALA A 99 30.27 29.15 -19.16
N ALA A 100 29.35 30.12 -19.16
CA ALA A 100 29.70 31.52 -19.31
C ALA A 100 30.26 32.04 -17.98
N THR A 101 31.49 32.56 -18.00
CA THR A 101 32.16 33.11 -16.82
C THR A 101 31.54 34.41 -16.31
N THR A 102 30.65 35.07 -17.06
CA THR A 102 29.93 36.28 -16.61
C THR A 102 28.58 36.50 -17.32
N THR A 103 27.52 36.56 -16.50
CA THR A 103 26.19 37.19 -16.66
C THR A 103 25.17 36.82 -17.76
N ALA A 104 25.50 36.03 -18.79
CA ALA A 104 24.45 35.45 -19.65
C ALA A 104 24.90 34.13 -20.29
N SER A 105 24.25 33.01 -19.92
CA SER A 105 24.47 31.74 -20.61
C SER A 105 23.78 31.79 -21.98
N THR A 106 24.56 31.92 -23.05
CA THR A 106 24.05 31.74 -24.41
C THR A 106 23.94 30.25 -24.73
N THR A 107 22.71 29.79 -24.98
CA THR A 107 22.44 28.42 -25.42
C THR A 107 22.63 28.33 -26.93
N VAL A 108 23.53 27.47 -27.40
CA VAL A 108 23.78 27.23 -28.84
C VAL A 108 23.37 25.80 -29.18
N LEU A 109 22.55 25.64 -30.22
CA LEU A 109 22.19 24.32 -30.76
C LEU A 109 23.38 23.77 -31.55
N GLY A 110 23.96 22.68 -31.06
CA GLY A 110 24.97 21.91 -31.79
C GLY A 110 24.34 21.01 -32.87
N ARG A 111 23.09 20.57 -32.67
CA ARG A 111 22.32 19.81 -33.66
C ARG A 111 20.84 20.12 -33.55
N ALA A 112 20.18 20.35 -34.69
CA ALA A 112 18.75 20.65 -34.74
C ALA A 112 18.11 19.99 -35.96
N ALA A 113 17.23 19.01 -35.76
CA ALA A 113 16.49 18.37 -36.84
C ALA A 113 15.05 18.08 -36.42
N ILE A 114 14.09 18.39 -37.28
CA ILE A 114 12.68 18.01 -37.14
C ILE A 114 12.23 17.39 -38.46
N GLU A 115 12.04 16.08 -38.45
CA GLU A 115 11.69 15.28 -39.63
C GLU A 115 10.38 14.56 -39.34
N CYS A 116 9.36 14.73 -40.19
CA CYS A 116 8.11 14.00 -40.07
C CYS A 116 7.70 13.35 -41.40
N TRP A 117 7.11 12.16 -41.36
CA TRP A 117 6.61 11.43 -42.53
C TRP A 117 5.37 10.60 -42.16
N MET A 118 4.64 10.09 -43.15
CA MET A 118 3.50 9.20 -42.90
C MET A 118 3.94 7.73 -42.89
N GLY A 119 3.40 6.95 -41.95
CA GLY A 119 3.66 5.51 -41.82
C GLY A 119 4.76 5.15 -40.83
N SER A 120 4.80 3.89 -40.40
CA SER A 120 5.63 3.40 -39.28
C SER A 120 7.04 2.93 -39.66
N VAL A 121 7.40 3.01 -40.95
CA VAL A 121 8.68 2.48 -41.45
C VAL A 121 9.81 3.47 -41.13
N ASP A 122 10.91 2.94 -40.61
CA ASP A 122 12.15 3.69 -40.36
C ASP A 122 12.67 4.29 -41.67
N PRO A 123 12.84 5.62 -41.76
CA PRO A 123 13.23 6.31 -42.98
C PRO A 123 14.66 5.97 -43.39
N SER A 124 15.47 5.39 -42.49
CA SER A 124 16.79 4.86 -42.86
C SER A 124 16.69 3.60 -43.75
N THR A 125 15.52 2.94 -43.74
CA THR A 125 15.24 1.71 -44.53
C THR A 125 14.25 1.92 -45.66
N ALA A 126 13.42 2.97 -45.60
CA ALA A 126 12.45 3.30 -46.64
C ALA A 126 13.11 4.13 -47.76
N ASP A 127 12.87 3.75 -49.01
CA ASP A 127 13.29 4.54 -50.18
C ASP A 127 12.63 5.93 -50.10
N PRO A 128 13.38 7.05 -50.03
CA PRO A 128 12.81 8.39 -49.92
C PRO A 128 11.90 8.76 -51.10
N ALA A 129 11.99 8.05 -52.24
CA ALA A 129 11.07 8.21 -53.37
C ALA A 129 9.69 7.54 -53.16
N SER A 130 9.58 6.61 -52.20
CA SER A 130 8.35 5.87 -51.89
C SER A 130 7.43 6.57 -50.88
N LEU A 131 7.90 7.65 -50.25
CA LEU A 131 7.10 8.49 -49.38
C LEU A 131 6.12 9.29 -50.23
N LEU A 132 4.87 8.82 -50.29
CA LEU A 132 3.76 9.57 -50.90
C LEU A 132 3.78 11.02 -50.37
N PRO A 133 3.52 12.05 -51.21
CA PRO A 133 3.42 13.44 -50.79
C PRO A 133 2.22 13.61 -49.84
N GLY A 134 2.44 13.20 -48.60
CA GLY A 134 1.47 13.09 -47.54
C GLY A 134 1.20 14.41 -46.85
N ALA A 135 0.11 14.44 -46.09
CA ALA A 135 -0.24 15.55 -45.22
C ALA A 135 0.95 15.91 -44.31
N LYS A 136 1.58 17.05 -44.59
CA LYS A 136 2.69 17.59 -43.79
C LYS A 136 2.23 17.84 -42.36
N VAL A 137 3.06 17.51 -41.38
CA VAL A 137 2.78 17.82 -39.97
C VAL A 137 2.94 19.33 -39.75
N ALA A 138 1.94 19.97 -39.15
CA ALA A 138 2.04 21.37 -38.77
C ALA A 138 2.90 21.49 -37.51
N VAL A 139 4.01 22.24 -37.61
CA VAL A 139 4.92 22.46 -36.48
C VAL A 139 4.95 23.94 -36.13
N ARG A 140 4.79 24.26 -34.85
CA ARG A 140 4.97 25.61 -34.29
C ARG A 140 6.18 25.60 -33.37
N LEU A 141 7.07 26.58 -33.53
CA LEU A 141 8.24 26.76 -32.67
C LEU A 141 8.11 28.01 -31.81
N GLY A 142 8.63 27.93 -30.60
CA GLY A 142 8.88 29.08 -29.74
C GLY A 142 9.92 30.02 -30.36
N LYS A 143 9.82 31.32 -30.04
CA LYS A 143 10.63 32.38 -30.65
C LYS A 143 12.14 32.17 -30.47
N ARG A 144 12.58 31.70 -29.30
CA ARG A 144 14.01 31.44 -29.01
C ARG A 144 14.51 30.22 -29.74
N LEU A 145 13.72 29.15 -29.77
CA LEU A 145 14.08 27.94 -30.50
C LEU A 145 14.16 28.21 -32.01
N ALA A 146 13.21 28.96 -32.57
CA ALA A 146 13.23 29.36 -33.98
C ALA A 146 14.48 30.18 -34.32
N ALA A 147 14.87 31.13 -33.45
CA ALA A 147 16.09 31.91 -33.63
C ALA A 147 17.36 31.03 -33.53
N ALA A 148 17.41 30.10 -32.57
CA ALA A 148 18.53 29.18 -32.41
C ALA A 148 18.65 28.21 -33.61
N MET A 149 17.53 27.69 -34.11
CA MET A 149 17.51 26.85 -35.31
C MET A 149 17.94 27.62 -36.56
N ALA A 150 17.55 28.90 -36.69
CA ALA A 150 18.02 29.74 -37.79
C ALA A 150 19.52 30.04 -37.74
N ALA A 151 20.12 30.00 -36.55
CA ALA A 151 21.55 30.22 -36.35
C ALA A 151 22.39 28.92 -36.46
N ALA A 152 21.77 27.75 -36.35
CA ALA A 152 22.46 26.47 -36.47
C ALA A 152 22.72 26.14 -37.95
N SER A 153 23.97 25.87 -38.31
CA SER A 153 24.37 25.54 -39.70
C SER A 153 23.73 24.26 -40.20
N ASP A 154 23.42 23.33 -39.29
CA ASP A 154 22.97 21.97 -39.60
C ASP A 154 21.47 21.79 -39.28
N ALA A 155 20.70 22.88 -39.25
CA ALA A 155 19.27 22.82 -38.97
C ALA A 155 18.50 22.16 -40.12
N VAL A 156 17.93 20.97 -39.88
CA VAL A 156 17.15 20.22 -40.87
C VAL A 156 15.66 20.26 -40.53
N ALA A 157 14.85 20.45 -41.56
CA ALA A 157 13.41 20.44 -41.44
C ALA A 157 12.74 19.78 -42.64
N SER A 158 12.19 18.57 -42.43
CA SER A 158 11.61 17.78 -43.53
C SER A 158 10.22 17.27 -43.20
N GLY A 159 9.34 17.25 -44.20
CA GLY A 159 7.95 16.77 -44.08
C GLY A 159 7.06 17.54 -43.10
N VAL A 160 7.49 18.75 -42.71
CA VAL A 160 6.77 19.66 -41.83
C VAL A 160 6.34 20.92 -42.58
N THR A 161 5.18 21.48 -42.23
CA THR A 161 4.78 22.82 -42.69
C THR A 161 5.17 23.82 -41.62
N TRP A 162 6.16 24.65 -41.94
CA TRP A 162 6.59 25.75 -41.10
C TRP A 162 5.58 26.86 -41.17
N ASN A 163 4.89 27.13 -40.07
CA ASN A 163 4.25 28.42 -39.94
C ASN A 163 5.28 29.47 -39.50
N LYS A 164 6.11 29.92 -40.44
CA LYS A 164 7.14 30.97 -40.21
C LYS A 164 6.51 32.36 -39.96
N THR A 165 5.19 32.48 -40.13
CA THR A 165 4.41 33.71 -40.00
C THR A 165 3.21 33.50 -39.08
N LEU A 166 3.44 33.54 -37.77
CA LEU A 166 2.42 34.05 -36.86
C LEU A 166 2.54 35.59 -36.82
N GLY A 167 2.18 36.20 -37.95
CA GLY A 167 1.75 37.60 -37.94
C GLY A 167 0.36 37.66 -37.32
N ALA A 168 0.27 38.15 -36.08
CA ALA A 168 -0.89 38.78 -35.42
C ALA A 168 -2.29 38.11 -35.41
N ALA A 169 -2.56 37.03 -36.14
CA ALA A 169 -3.94 36.52 -36.35
C ALA A 169 -4.08 35.00 -36.15
N ALA A 170 -3.70 34.51 -34.96
CA ALA A 170 -4.21 33.22 -34.45
C ALA A 170 -5.53 33.45 -33.69
N PRO A 171 -6.43 32.45 -33.61
CA PRO A 171 -7.72 32.58 -32.93
C PRO A 171 -7.52 33.07 -31.49
N SER A 172 -8.38 33.98 -31.07
CA SER A 172 -8.36 34.81 -29.87
C SER A 172 -8.34 34.05 -28.52
N GLY A 173 -7.30 33.24 -28.29
CA GLY A 173 -6.77 32.99 -26.95
C GLY A 173 -6.08 34.25 -26.43
N PRO A 174 -5.87 34.38 -25.11
CA PRO A 174 -5.41 35.61 -24.49
C PRO A 174 -4.14 36.12 -25.21
N THR A 175 -4.21 37.39 -25.62
CA THR A 175 -3.36 38.12 -26.57
C THR A 175 -1.91 38.36 -26.12
N GLY A 176 -1.34 37.48 -25.29
CA GLY A 176 0.10 37.45 -25.03
C GLY A 176 0.79 36.87 -26.26
N GLY A 177 1.34 37.73 -27.11
CA GLY A 177 2.26 37.26 -28.15
C GLY A 177 3.35 36.40 -27.51
N TYR A 178 3.77 35.32 -28.18
CA TYR A 178 4.88 34.48 -27.70
C TYR A 178 6.09 35.36 -27.41
N GLU A 179 6.29 35.67 -26.13
CA GLU A 179 7.30 36.60 -25.66
C GLU A 179 8.72 36.03 -25.86
N ASP A 180 9.73 36.84 -25.58
CA ASP A 180 11.16 36.59 -25.79
C ASP A 180 11.76 35.43 -24.95
N GLY A 181 10.98 34.44 -24.52
CA GLY A 181 11.42 33.34 -23.65
C GLY A 181 11.04 31.92 -24.09
N ASP A 182 10.34 31.73 -25.22
CA ASP A 182 9.80 30.41 -25.57
C ASP A 182 10.75 29.52 -26.39
N TRP A 183 10.98 28.31 -25.89
CA TRP A 183 11.78 27.24 -26.49
C TRP A 183 10.96 26.02 -26.96
N GLY A 184 9.62 26.09 -26.92
CA GLY A 184 8.73 24.97 -27.24
C GLY A 184 8.72 24.53 -28.71
N VAL A 185 8.35 23.27 -28.93
CA VAL A 185 7.99 22.65 -30.22
C VAL A 185 6.59 22.07 -30.09
N ASP A 186 5.69 22.50 -30.95
CA ASP A 186 4.31 22.01 -30.96
C ASP A 186 4.03 21.26 -32.25
N LEU A 187 3.65 20.00 -32.10
CA LEU A 187 3.12 19.15 -33.16
C LEU A 187 1.60 19.27 -33.13
N LEU A 188 1.02 19.81 -34.20
CA LEU A 188 -0.40 20.15 -34.27
C LEU A 188 -1.13 19.25 -35.27
N ALA A 189 -2.37 18.90 -34.92
CA ALA A 189 -3.29 18.14 -35.78
C ALA A 189 -2.74 16.77 -36.22
N VAL A 190 -2.16 16.02 -35.28
CA VAL A 190 -1.64 14.67 -35.50
C VAL A 190 -2.49 13.66 -34.74
N PRO A 191 -3.50 13.02 -35.36
CA PRO A 191 -4.42 12.08 -34.66
C PRO A 191 -3.72 10.87 -34.05
N HIS A 192 -2.63 10.42 -34.67
CA HIS A 192 -1.73 9.42 -34.12
C HIS A 192 -0.28 9.84 -34.36
N LEU A 193 0.42 10.24 -33.30
CA LEU A 193 1.84 10.60 -33.35
C LEU A 193 2.69 9.38 -32.98
N LEU A 194 3.59 8.96 -33.88
CA LEU A 194 4.73 8.09 -33.58
C LEU A 194 5.99 8.96 -33.45
N LEU A 195 6.55 9.09 -32.25
CA LEU A 195 7.83 9.75 -32.03
C LEU A 195 8.94 8.70 -31.95
N ALA A 196 9.87 8.71 -32.90
CA ALA A 196 10.95 7.71 -32.99
C ALA A 196 12.33 8.38 -32.88
N ASP A 197 13.25 7.73 -32.17
CA ASP A 197 14.68 8.04 -32.10
C ASP A 197 14.97 9.54 -31.93
N SER A 198 14.21 10.14 -31.01
CA SER A 198 14.18 11.58 -30.76
C SER A 198 15.03 11.92 -29.55
N VAL A 199 15.73 13.05 -29.61
CA VAL A 199 16.65 13.50 -28.56
C VAL A 199 16.41 14.98 -28.32
N VAL A 200 16.11 15.37 -27.09
CA VAL A 200 16.06 16.77 -26.65
C VAL A 200 16.99 16.91 -25.45
N SER A 201 18.11 17.61 -25.62
CA SER A 201 19.12 17.71 -24.57
C SER A 201 19.80 19.08 -24.45
N GLY A 202 20.13 19.48 -23.22
CA GLY A 202 20.90 20.69 -22.91
C GLY A 202 20.16 22.01 -23.16
N LEU A 203 18.86 21.95 -23.44
CA LEU A 203 18.02 23.12 -23.67
C LEU A 203 17.42 23.65 -22.36
N PRO A 204 17.29 24.99 -22.22
CA PRO A 204 16.53 25.56 -21.11
C PRO A 204 15.04 25.22 -21.26
N LEU A 205 14.37 24.89 -20.16
CA LEU A 205 12.92 24.72 -20.13
C LEU A 205 12.20 26.03 -20.50
N SER A 206 11.05 25.95 -21.17
CA SER A 206 10.29 27.14 -21.58
C SER A 206 9.30 27.60 -20.52
N ARG A 207 9.17 28.93 -20.38
CA ARG A 207 8.19 29.59 -19.49
C ARG A 207 6.77 29.61 -20.03
N LEU A 208 6.62 29.51 -21.35
CA LEU A 208 5.31 29.65 -22.01
C LEU A 208 4.67 28.31 -22.34
N ALA A 209 5.47 27.29 -22.62
CA ALA A 209 5.00 25.97 -23.01
C ALA A 209 6.02 24.86 -22.67
N PRO A 210 5.61 23.59 -22.70
CA PRO A 210 6.55 22.45 -22.68
C PRO A 210 7.52 22.49 -23.88
N LEU A 211 8.72 21.91 -23.73
CA LEU A 211 9.70 21.89 -24.82
C LEU A 211 9.25 21.06 -26.02
N LEU A 212 8.56 19.94 -25.76
CA LEU A 212 7.98 19.11 -26.79
C LEU A 212 6.51 18.87 -26.47
N GLN A 213 5.60 19.37 -27.28
CA GLN A 213 4.18 19.14 -27.07
C GLN A 213 3.45 18.65 -28.30
N CYS A 214 2.47 17.77 -28.05
CA CYS A 214 1.50 17.34 -29.03
C CYS A 214 0.11 17.64 -28.48
N LEU A 215 -0.63 18.51 -29.18
CA LEU A 215 -1.94 18.97 -28.74
C LEU A 215 -3.06 18.24 -29.50
N GLY A 216 -3.90 17.50 -28.75
CA GLY A 216 -5.05 16.78 -29.30
C GLY A 216 -4.66 15.57 -30.13
N CYS A 217 -3.63 14.84 -29.70
CA CYS A 217 -2.96 13.86 -30.55
C CYS A 217 -3.55 12.47 -30.53
N GLY A 218 -4.80 12.29 -30.05
CA GLY A 218 -5.58 11.06 -30.10
C GLY A 218 -4.90 9.83 -29.51
N ARG A 219 -3.87 9.32 -30.19
CA ARG A 219 -2.94 8.30 -29.72
C ARG A 219 -1.49 8.75 -29.86
N VAL A 220 -0.65 8.43 -28.88
CA VAL A 220 0.81 8.62 -29.00
C VAL A 220 1.55 7.30 -28.89
N THR A 221 2.52 7.07 -29.76
CA THR A 221 3.51 6.01 -29.64
C THR A 221 4.89 6.67 -29.58
N VAL A 222 5.71 6.30 -28.59
CA VAL A 222 7.07 6.82 -28.43
C VAL A 222 8.03 5.64 -28.42
N ARG A 223 9.08 5.73 -29.23
CA ARG A 223 10.17 4.75 -29.32
C ARG A 223 11.50 5.48 -29.22
N ASN A 224 12.32 5.14 -28.22
CA ASN A 224 13.66 5.70 -28.04
C ASN A 224 13.67 7.24 -27.96
N LEU A 225 12.93 7.80 -27.00
CA LEU A 225 12.97 9.25 -26.72
C LEU A 225 13.97 9.54 -25.60
N THR A 226 14.95 10.40 -25.87
CA THR A 226 15.86 10.92 -24.85
C THR A 226 15.52 12.36 -24.49
N LEU A 227 15.31 12.64 -23.21
CA LEU A 227 15.16 13.98 -22.63
C LEU A 227 16.27 14.16 -21.57
N ALA A 228 17.27 15.00 -21.79
CA ALA A 228 18.44 15.05 -20.93
C ALA A 228 18.92 16.47 -20.60
N ASP A 229 19.35 16.69 -19.35
CA ASP A 229 20.03 17.92 -18.92
C ASP A 229 19.23 19.21 -19.24
N LEU A 230 17.93 19.16 -18.99
CA LEU A 230 17.02 20.28 -19.23
C LEU A 230 16.83 21.05 -17.93
N SER A 231 17.15 22.34 -17.89
CA SER A 231 17.06 23.13 -16.67
C SER A 231 16.20 24.37 -16.84
N ALA A 232 15.60 24.86 -15.75
CA ALA A 232 14.99 26.17 -15.74
C ALA A 232 15.98 27.25 -16.25
N PRO A 233 15.51 28.26 -17.00
CA PRO A 233 16.33 29.40 -17.41
C PRO A 233 17.00 30.08 -16.20
N ALA A 234 18.24 30.57 -16.35
CA ALA A 234 18.99 31.20 -15.25
C ALA A 234 18.31 32.45 -14.66
N ASP A 235 17.47 33.12 -15.44
CA ASP A 235 16.67 34.26 -15.01
C ASP A 235 15.41 33.84 -14.23
N ALA A 236 15.01 32.56 -14.26
CA ALA A 236 13.85 32.06 -13.54
C ALA A 236 14.12 31.93 -12.03
N THR A 237 15.38 31.80 -11.62
CA THR A 237 15.76 31.79 -10.20
C THR A 237 15.77 33.17 -9.56
N ALA A 238 15.71 34.25 -10.36
CA ALA A 238 15.70 35.62 -9.88
C ALA A 238 14.28 36.18 -9.64
N ALA A 239 13.24 35.48 -10.13
CA ALA A 239 11.87 35.90 -9.89
C ALA A 239 11.49 35.67 -8.41
N PRO A 240 10.78 36.62 -7.75
CA PRO A 240 10.31 36.43 -6.38
C PRO A 240 9.43 35.18 -6.30
N ALA A 241 9.49 34.47 -5.17
CA ALA A 241 8.82 33.17 -4.97
C ALA A 241 7.30 33.22 -5.28
N ASP A 242 6.71 34.41 -5.16
CA ASP A 242 5.30 34.73 -5.28
C ASP A 242 4.86 35.04 -6.73
N ALA A 243 5.81 35.18 -7.67
CA ALA A 243 5.51 35.36 -9.10
C ALA A 243 5.20 34.01 -9.76
N VAL A 244 4.04 33.45 -9.39
CA VAL A 244 3.53 32.12 -9.80
C VAL A 244 3.59 31.92 -11.33
N ASP A 245 3.44 32.99 -12.11
CA ASP A 245 3.32 32.92 -13.57
C ASP A 245 4.65 32.82 -14.33
N THR A 246 5.80 32.83 -13.65
CA THR A 246 7.13 32.88 -14.30
C THR A 246 7.88 31.55 -14.38
N ARG A 247 7.36 30.48 -13.74
CA ARG A 247 8.06 29.19 -13.66
C ARG A 247 7.93 28.39 -14.97
N PRO A 248 8.98 27.69 -15.41
CA PRO A 248 8.94 26.95 -16.66
C PRO A 248 8.12 25.66 -16.57
N TYR A 249 7.61 25.21 -17.71
CA TYR A 249 6.91 23.93 -17.84
C TYR A 249 7.90 22.76 -17.88
N GLY A 250 7.38 21.54 -17.71
CA GLY A 250 8.18 20.31 -17.88
C GLY A 250 8.58 20.07 -19.33
N ALA A 251 9.37 19.03 -19.55
CA ALA A 251 10.02 18.75 -20.84
C ALA A 251 9.03 18.41 -21.96
N ALA A 252 8.14 17.44 -21.75
CA ALA A 252 7.19 17.02 -22.78
C ALA A 252 5.75 16.90 -22.30
N ARG A 253 4.80 17.12 -23.22
CA ARG A 253 3.35 17.06 -22.98
C ARG A 253 2.60 16.46 -24.16
N PHE A 254 1.70 15.52 -23.87
CA PHE A 254 0.81 14.93 -24.85
C PHE A 254 -0.64 15.00 -24.34
N THR A 255 -1.56 15.55 -25.14
CA THR A 255 -2.94 15.79 -24.71
C THR A 255 -3.98 15.16 -25.63
N GLY A 256 -5.18 14.92 -25.08
CA GLY A 256 -6.29 14.31 -25.80
C GLY A 256 -6.07 12.83 -26.07
N LEU A 257 -5.41 12.13 -25.15
CA LEU A 257 -4.98 10.75 -25.34
C LEU A 257 -6.14 9.78 -25.06
N SER A 258 -6.53 9.01 -26.06
CA SER A 258 -7.27 7.75 -25.96
C SER A 258 -6.35 6.55 -25.68
N GLY A 259 -5.05 6.69 -25.99
CA GLY A 259 -4.05 5.69 -25.70
C GLY A 259 -2.63 6.25 -25.87
N ALA A 260 -1.69 5.70 -25.11
CA ALA A 260 -0.29 6.06 -25.17
C ALA A 260 0.58 4.82 -24.99
N GLU A 261 1.54 4.60 -25.89
CA GLU A 261 2.52 3.53 -25.78
C GLU A 261 3.92 4.13 -25.83
N LEU A 262 4.62 4.11 -24.70
CA LEU A 262 5.94 4.66 -24.56
C LEU A 262 6.93 3.52 -24.33
N SER A 263 7.94 3.43 -25.17
CA SER A 263 8.99 2.41 -25.07
C SER A 263 10.36 3.03 -25.25
N GLY A 264 11.31 2.68 -24.37
CA GLY A 264 12.68 3.21 -24.46
C GLY A 264 12.77 4.71 -24.18
N VAL A 265 11.91 5.27 -23.33
CA VAL A 265 12.04 6.67 -22.92
C VAL A 265 13.13 6.79 -21.88
N SER A 266 14.16 7.60 -22.14
CA SER A 266 15.23 7.93 -21.21
C SER A 266 15.13 9.41 -20.84
N CYS A 267 14.66 9.72 -19.64
CA CYS A 267 14.58 11.08 -19.13
C CYS A 267 15.48 11.27 -17.90
N SER A 268 16.45 12.17 -18.00
CA SER A 268 17.41 12.39 -16.92
C SER A 268 17.82 13.85 -16.71
N GLY A 269 18.06 14.23 -15.46
CA GLY A 269 18.60 15.55 -15.12
C GLY A 269 17.68 16.73 -15.45
N VAL A 270 16.37 16.51 -15.60
CA VAL A 270 15.42 17.59 -15.87
C VAL A 270 15.08 18.32 -14.57
N ARG A 271 15.33 19.64 -14.48
CA ARG A 271 15.24 20.41 -13.23
C ARG A 271 14.46 21.72 -13.37
N GLY A 272 13.58 21.98 -12.39
CA GLY A 272 12.90 23.25 -12.19
C GLY A 272 11.58 23.44 -12.94
N GLY A 273 10.98 22.35 -13.45
CA GLY A 273 9.68 22.39 -14.12
C GLY A 273 8.51 22.49 -13.14
N ARG A 274 7.67 23.52 -13.24
CA ARG A 274 6.64 23.91 -12.25
C ARG A 274 5.60 22.86 -11.88
N ALA A 275 5.34 21.89 -12.76
CA ALA A 275 4.22 20.95 -12.64
C ALA A 275 4.63 19.50 -12.83
N TRP A 276 5.60 19.22 -13.70
CA TRP A 276 6.22 17.92 -13.88
C TRP A 276 7.62 18.14 -14.44
N ALA A 277 8.50 17.15 -14.34
CA ALA A 277 9.82 17.24 -14.93
C ALA A 277 9.85 16.69 -16.37
N CYS A 278 9.54 15.41 -16.57
CA CYS A 278 9.72 14.75 -17.86
C CYS A 278 8.47 14.77 -18.73
N LEU A 279 7.44 14.04 -18.33
CA LEU A 279 6.28 13.78 -19.17
C LEU A 279 4.97 14.19 -18.49
N LEU A 280 4.12 14.88 -19.23
CA LEU A 280 2.69 15.02 -18.94
C LEU A 280 1.87 14.25 -19.99
N LEU A 281 1.11 13.26 -19.55
CA LEU A 281 0.16 12.51 -20.37
C LEU A 281 -1.26 12.87 -19.95
N GLN A 282 -2.00 13.57 -20.80
CA GLN A 282 -3.36 13.99 -20.51
C GLN A 282 -4.37 13.12 -21.30
N ALA A 283 -4.97 12.18 -20.59
CA ALA A 283 -6.02 11.30 -21.07
C ALA A 283 -7.31 12.07 -21.37
N GLN A 284 -8.03 11.62 -22.40
CA GLN A 284 -9.36 12.12 -22.74
C GLN A 284 -10.41 11.64 -21.72
N ALA A 285 -11.58 12.29 -21.71
CA ALA A 285 -12.64 11.96 -20.77
C ALA A 285 -13.26 10.57 -20.91
N GLY A 286 -13.11 9.94 -22.08
CA GLY A 286 -13.49 8.54 -22.32
C GLY A 286 -12.53 7.50 -21.72
N GLY A 287 -11.47 7.93 -21.03
CA GLY A 287 -10.43 7.05 -20.51
C GLY A 287 -9.31 6.82 -21.52
N ALA A 288 -8.22 6.23 -21.06
CA ALA A 288 -7.05 5.94 -21.89
C ALA A 288 -6.32 4.67 -21.46
N ASN A 289 -5.74 3.96 -22.42
CA ASN A 289 -4.77 2.90 -22.14
C ASN A 289 -3.36 3.46 -22.28
N ILE A 290 -2.65 3.59 -21.16
CA ILE A 290 -1.29 4.12 -21.11
C ILE A 290 -0.35 2.98 -20.74
N ARG A 291 0.61 2.69 -21.61
CA ARG A 291 1.70 1.76 -21.36
C ARG A 291 3.03 2.50 -21.41
N ILE A 292 3.83 2.35 -20.36
CA ILE A 292 5.22 2.80 -20.31
C ILE A 292 6.07 1.55 -20.11
N SER A 293 6.93 1.25 -21.08
CA SER A 293 7.74 0.03 -21.10
C SER A 293 9.22 0.37 -21.28
N HIS A 294 10.11 -0.42 -20.68
CA HIS A 294 11.56 -0.32 -20.92
C HIS A 294 12.11 1.11 -20.81
N SER A 295 11.58 1.90 -19.88
CA SER A 295 11.84 3.34 -19.78
C SER A 295 12.56 3.67 -18.48
N ALA A 296 13.35 4.74 -18.49
CA ALA A 296 14.13 5.22 -17.35
C ALA A 296 13.87 6.71 -17.11
N PHE A 297 13.48 7.05 -15.88
CA PHE A 297 13.26 8.41 -15.40
C PHE A 297 14.14 8.62 -14.17
N THR A 298 15.31 9.25 -14.34
CA THR A 298 16.35 9.32 -13.32
C THR A 298 16.75 10.75 -12.95
N ASP A 299 16.79 11.05 -11.65
CA ASP A 299 17.34 12.30 -11.10
C ASP A 299 16.67 13.57 -11.63
N ASN A 300 15.34 13.52 -11.82
CA ASN A 300 14.54 14.65 -12.28
C ASN A 300 13.90 15.39 -11.10
N ALA A 301 13.75 16.71 -11.18
CA ALA A 301 13.18 17.55 -10.13
C ALA A 301 12.20 18.57 -10.72
N ALA A 302 10.91 18.44 -10.39
CA ALA A 302 9.93 19.47 -10.73
C ALA A 302 10.02 20.68 -9.80
N VAL A 303 10.29 20.45 -8.51
CA VAL A 303 10.55 21.54 -7.58
C VAL A 303 11.97 22.07 -7.83
N LEU A 304 12.13 23.40 -7.94
CA LEU A 304 13.43 23.97 -7.61
C LEU A 304 13.66 23.63 -6.13
N PRO A 305 14.76 22.95 -5.76
CA PRO A 305 15.09 22.78 -4.35
C PRO A 305 15.06 24.17 -3.75
N ALA A 306 14.10 24.42 -2.84
CA ALA A 306 14.06 25.68 -2.11
C ALA A 306 15.48 25.85 -1.58
N ALA A 307 16.17 26.91 -2.00
CA ALA A 307 17.54 27.17 -1.58
C ALA A 307 17.53 27.14 -0.06
N SER A 308 18.00 26.02 0.51
CA SER A 308 17.82 25.75 1.92
C SER A 308 18.77 26.68 2.65
N ALA A 309 18.26 27.80 3.15
CA ALA A 309 18.89 28.46 4.26
C ALA A 309 18.92 27.44 5.42
N ASN A 310 20.12 26.91 5.68
CA ASN A 310 20.51 26.07 6.82
C ASN A 310 19.86 24.70 6.97
N ALA A 311 20.43 23.73 6.24
CA ALA A 311 20.52 22.35 6.73
C ALA A 311 21.65 22.24 7.77
N THR A 312 21.40 22.70 9.00
CA THR A 312 22.17 22.27 10.18
C THR A 312 21.20 21.91 11.30
N ALA A 313 21.22 20.63 11.67
CA ALA A 313 20.84 20.05 12.96
C ALA A 313 19.42 20.30 13.52
N ALA A 314 18.72 19.18 13.74
CA ALA A 314 17.82 18.88 14.86
C ALA A 314 17.40 20.04 15.78
N GLY A 315 16.10 20.34 15.80
CA GLY A 315 15.46 21.05 16.89
C GLY A 315 14.34 22.00 16.44
N ALA A 316 13.12 21.71 16.87
CA ALA A 316 11.93 22.56 16.76
C ALA A 316 11.35 22.75 15.34
N VAL A 317 10.52 21.79 14.91
CA VAL A 317 9.48 22.05 13.90
C VAL A 317 8.22 22.50 14.66
N ALA A 318 7.71 23.68 14.32
CA ALA A 318 6.44 24.19 14.83
C ALA A 318 5.33 23.17 14.54
N ALA A 319 4.51 22.88 15.55
CA ALA A 319 3.37 21.98 15.45
C ALA A 319 2.44 22.45 14.32
N TYR A 320 2.26 21.61 13.31
CA TYR A 320 1.13 21.79 12.40
C TYR A 320 -0.14 21.48 13.20
N PRO A 321 -1.13 22.38 13.26
CA PRO A 321 -2.39 22.06 13.91
C PRO A 321 -3.03 20.86 13.19
N PRO A 322 -3.71 19.96 13.92
CA PRO A 322 -4.50 18.91 13.28
C PRO A 322 -5.47 19.54 12.28
N PRO A 323 -5.78 18.89 11.15
CA PRO A 323 -6.86 19.35 10.28
C PRO A 323 -8.12 19.51 11.14
N PRO A 324 -8.85 20.64 11.02
CA PRO A 324 -10.05 20.83 11.81
C PRO A 324 -11.03 19.68 11.57
N PRO A 325 -11.74 19.19 12.60
CA PRO A 325 -12.82 18.23 12.40
C PRO A 325 -13.80 18.82 11.39
N VAL A 326 -14.05 18.08 10.31
CA VAL A 326 -14.98 18.49 9.26
C VAL A 326 -16.39 18.39 9.85
N ASP A 327 -16.98 19.54 10.15
CA ASP A 327 -18.40 19.66 10.52
C ASP A 327 -19.26 19.35 9.27
N PRO A 328 -20.12 18.32 9.28
CA PRO A 328 -20.94 17.95 8.13
C PRO A 328 -22.03 18.98 7.75
N ALA A 329 -22.16 20.11 8.46
CA ALA A 329 -23.29 21.03 8.29
C ALA A 329 -23.03 22.36 7.54
N SER A 330 -21.82 22.62 7.00
CA SER A 330 -21.52 23.91 6.33
C SER A 330 -21.11 23.78 4.86
N ALA A 331 -21.97 23.20 4.03
CA ALA A 331 -21.94 23.35 2.58
C ALA A 331 -22.68 24.63 2.15
N GLY A 332 -22.03 25.78 2.33
CA GLY A 332 -22.58 27.09 1.99
C GLY A 332 -21.69 27.86 1.02
N LEU A 333 -22.07 27.83 -0.25
CA LEU A 333 -21.90 28.86 -1.29
C LEU A 333 -20.67 29.80 -1.20
N TYR A 334 -19.69 29.55 -2.07
CA TYR A 334 -18.85 30.62 -2.63
C TYR A 334 -19.17 30.77 -4.12
N ASP A 335 -19.84 31.87 -4.42
CA ASP A 335 -20.07 32.41 -5.75
C ASP A 335 -19.01 33.50 -6.02
N ALA A 336 -18.28 33.38 -7.13
CA ALA A 336 -17.78 34.50 -7.90
C ALA A 336 -17.25 34.04 -9.28
N ALA A 337 -18.01 34.40 -10.31
CA ALA A 337 -17.53 34.84 -11.62
C ALA A 337 -16.72 33.87 -12.51
N LEU A 338 -17.51 33.14 -13.29
CA LEU A 338 -17.30 32.59 -14.63
C LEU A 338 -16.50 33.48 -15.62
N LEU A 339 -15.91 32.78 -16.61
CA LEU A 339 -15.44 33.18 -17.96
C LEU A 339 -13.97 33.57 -18.13
N ARG A 340 -13.11 32.57 -18.42
CA ARG A 340 -12.24 32.50 -19.62
C ARG A 340 -11.98 31.04 -20.02
N HIS A 341 -12.56 30.59 -21.12
CA HIS A 341 -12.32 29.28 -21.73
C HIS A 341 -11.31 29.38 -22.88
N SER A 342 -10.59 28.27 -23.10
CA SER A 342 -9.64 27.95 -24.18
C SER A 342 -8.16 28.36 -24.01
N SER A 343 -7.44 27.63 -23.16
CA SER A 343 -6.01 27.26 -23.28
C SER A 343 -5.70 26.25 -22.18
N GLY A 344 -6.14 25.00 -22.41
CA GLY A 344 -6.32 23.98 -21.38
C GLY A 344 -5.06 23.65 -20.56
N VAL A 345 -5.22 23.74 -19.24
CA VAL A 345 -4.24 23.54 -18.15
C VAL A 345 -3.43 24.80 -17.82
N SER A 346 -4.07 25.83 -17.26
CA SER A 346 -3.35 26.68 -16.30
C SER A 346 -3.05 25.84 -15.06
N ALA A 347 -1.89 26.03 -14.44
CA ALA A 347 -1.55 25.38 -13.17
C ALA A 347 -2.60 25.68 -12.07
N GLU A 348 -3.42 26.71 -12.26
CA GLU A 348 -4.53 27.12 -11.40
C GLU A 348 -5.72 26.14 -11.40
N GLY A 349 -5.92 25.37 -12.47
CA GLY A 349 -6.99 24.36 -12.54
C GLY A 349 -6.69 23.10 -11.71
N LEU A 350 -5.43 22.90 -11.36
CA LEU A 350 -5.01 21.94 -10.34
C LEU A 350 -5.15 22.62 -8.97
N GLY A 351 -6.37 22.90 -8.54
CA GLY A 351 -6.62 23.48 -7.21
C GLY A 351 -5.89 22.69 -6.11
N ALA A 352 -5.60 23.34 -4.98
CA ALA A 352 -4.84 22.75 -3.88
C ALA A 352 -5.39 21.36 -3.49
N LEU A 353 -4.73 20.30 -3.97
CA LEU A 353 -4.96 18.98 -3.43
C LEU A 353 -4.48 19.06 -1.98
N PRO A 354 -5.34 18.82 -0.99
CA PRO A 354 -5.00 19.04 0.42
C PRO A 354 -3.74 18.26 0.87
N TYR A 355 -3.34 17.25 0.09
CA TYR A 355 -2.22 16.36 0.35
C TYR A 355 -0.91 16.74 -0.36
N CYS A 356 -0.95 17.62 -1.36
CA CYS A 356 0.21 17.98 -2.19
C CYS A 356 0.73 19.40 -1.97
N GLY A 357 0.23 20.09 -0.94
CA GLY A 357 0.46 21.52 -0.77
C GLY A 357 -0.09 22.33 -1.94
N ALA A 358 0.25 23.62 -2.01
CA ALA A 358 -0.01 24.40 -3.22
C ALA A 358 0.63 23.69 -4.43
N VAL A 359 -0.15 23.46 -5.49
CA VAL A 359 0.28 22.72 -6.69
C VAL A 359 1.47 23.36 -7.39
N GLU A 360 1.80 24.60 -7.03
CA GLU A 360 3.04 25.31 -7.34
C GLU A 360 4.32 24.53 -7.02
N ARG A 361 4.25 23.47 -6.21
CA ARG A 361 5.40 22.60 -5.91
C ARG A 361 5.58 21.43 -6.89
N GLY A 362 4.68 21.23 -7.86
CA GLY A 362 4.83 20.27 -8.96
C GLY A 362 4.75 18.78 -8.59
N PHE A 363 4.42 17.93 -9.55
CA PHE A 363 4.49 16.47 -9.49
C PHE A 363 5.84 15.99 -9.99
N GLY A 364 6.18 14.72 -9.79
CA GLY A 364 7.48 14.15 -10.11
C GLY A 364 7.92 14.10 -11.58
N ALA A 365 8.60 13.00 -11.93
CA ALA A 365 9.09 12.79 -13.29
C ALA A 365 7.95 12.64 -14.30
N VAL A 366 6.94 11.83 -13.98
CA VAL A 366 5.82 11.54 -14.87
C VAL A 366 4.50 11.96 -14.20
N LEU A 367 3.72 12.78 -14.90
CA LEU A 367 2.38 13.17 -14.51
C LEU A 367 1.38 12.66 -15.54
N ILE A 368 0.38 11.92 -15.07
CA ILE A 368 -0.75 11.46 -15.87
C ILE A 368 -2.00 12.15 -15.32
N THR A 369 -2.75 12.79 -16.20
CA THR A 369 -4.01 13.44 -15.83
C THR A 369 -5.16 12.88 -16.63
N ALA A 370 -6.28 12.55 -15.98
CA ALA A 370 -7.53 12.28 -16.67
C ALA A 370 -8.33 13.57 -16.79
N ALA A 371 -8.81 13.89 -18.00
CA ALA A 371 -9.72 15.02 -18.18
C ALA A 371 -11.15 14.60 -17.80
N ALA A 372 -11.81 15.32 -16.91
CA ALA A 372 -13.24 15.16 -16.71
C ALA A 372 -14.00 15.61 -17.98
N ALA A 373 -15.00 14.85 -18.42
CA ALA A 373 -15.93 15.33 -19.45
C ALA A 373 -16.65 16.57 -18.91
N VAL A 374 -16.79 17.61 -19.73
CA VAL A 374 -17.63 18.77 -19.40
C VAL A 374 -18.93 18.62 -20.20
N GLY A 375 -20.03 18.27 -19.52
CA GLY A 375 -21.37 18.16 -20.11
C GLY A 375 -21.83 16.71 -20.36
N ALA A 376 -23.02 16.39 -19.82
CA ALA A 376 -23.74 15.10 -19.81
C ALA A 376 -23.05 13.94 -19.04
N PRO A 377 -23.79 13.06 -18.33
CA PRO A 377 -23.24 11.90 -17.62
C PRO A 377 -22.47 11.01 -18.58
N ALA A 378 -21.14 11.18 -18.63
CA ALA A 378 -20.26 10.34 -19.41
C ALA A 378 -20.32 8.91 -18.82
N PRO A 379 -20.33 7.86 -19.67
CA PRO A 379 -20.16 6.49 -19.20
C PRO A 379 -18.88 6.38 -18.37
N ALA A 380 -18.88 5.47 -17.39
CA ALA A 380 -17.69 5.16 -16.60
C ALA A 380 -16.48 5.00 -17.54
N SER A 381 -15.48 5.84 -17.36
CA SER A 381 -14.27 5.85 -18.18
C SER A 381 -13.12 5.31 -17.36
N THR A 382 -12.43 4.30 -17.89
CA THR A 382 -11.29 3.70 -17.19
C THR A 382 -10.00 4.17 -17.85
N THR A 383 -9.08 4.70 -17.05
CA THR A 383 -7.71 4.94 -17.47
C THR A 383 -6.82 3.86 -16.88
N ASN A 384 -6.30 3.01 -17.75
CA ASN A 384 -5.42 1.91 -17.41
C ASN A 384 -3.98 2.37 -17.57
N LEU A 385 -3.19 2.28 -16.51
CA LEU A 385 -1.74 2.44 -16.55
C LEU A 385 -1.05 1.09 -16.38
N LEU A 386 -0.21 0.74 -17.34
CA LEU A 386 0.78 -0.32 -17.21
C LEU A 386 2.18 0.28 -17.27
N LEU A 387 2.91 0.17 -16.15
CA LEU A 387 4.35 0.41 -16.09
C LEU A 387 5.06 -0.94 -16.11
N ASP A 388 5.86 -1.17 -17.14
CA ASP A 388 6.46 -2.47 -17.45
C ASP A 388 7.98 -2.32 -17.62
N SER A 389 8.78 -3.13 -16.92
CA SER A 389 10.23 -3.18 -17.11
C SER A 389 10.91 -1.80 -17.06
N SER A 390 10.42 -0.91 -16.19
CA SER A 390 10.79 0.51 -16.19
C SER A 390 11.34 0.96 -14.84
N THR A 391 12.19 1.98 -14.85
CA THR A 391 12.85 2.53 -13.65
C THR A 391 12.49 4.00 -13.45
N LEU A 392 12.00 4.35 -12.27
CA LEU A 392 11.78 5.72 -11.83
C LEU A 392 12.59 5.93 -10.56
N GLN A 393 13.74 6.61 -10.68
CA GLN A 393 14.71 6.71 -9.60
C GLN A 393 15.20 8.12 -9.31
N GLY A 394 15.40 8.45 -8.03
CA GLY A 394 16.10 9.67 -7.63
C GLY A 394 15.34 10.96 -7.95
N ASN A 395 14.05 10.85 -8.25
CA ASN A 395 13.26 11.99 -8.67
C ASN A 395 12.73 12.77 -7.46
N ALA A 396 12.49 14.07 -7.65
CA ALA A 396 11.96 14.98 -6.65
C ALA A 396 10.71 15.73 -7.15
N GLY A 397 9.71 15.84 -6.29
CA GLY A 397 8.45 16.53 -6.58
C GLY A 397 7.71 16.88 -5.30
N SER A 398 6.52 17.47 -5.42
CA SER A 398 5.62 17.65 -4.27
C SER A 398 4.85 16.37 -3.95
N CYS A 399 4.32 15.71 -4.98
CA CYS A 399 3.60 14.45 -4.86
C CYS A 399 4.01 13.52 -6.01
N GLY A 400 4.08 12.22 -5.73
CA GLY A 400 4.37 11.22 -6.75
C GLY A 400 5.69 11.52 -7.45
N ALA A 401 6.79 11.63 -6.68
CA ALA A 401 8.04 12.16 -7.22
C ALA A 401 8.60 11.28 -8.36
N GLY A 402 8.32 9.98 -8.37
CA GLY A 402 8.45 9.16 -9.56
C GLY A 402 7.27 9.39 -10.51
N LEU A 403 6.09 8.96 -10.09
CA LEU A 403 4.89 8.91 -10.92
C LEU A 403 3.67 9.47 -10.17
N ALA A 404 2.93 10.35 -10.82
CA ALA A 404 1.67 10.89 -10.32
C ALA A 404 0.53 10.64 -11.32
N LEU A 405 -0.60 10.15 -10.81
CA LEU A 405 -1.87 10.00 -11.53
C LEU A 405 -2.92 10.84 -10.81
N VAL A 406 -3.52 11.80 -11.51
CA VAL A 406 -4.50 12.70 -10.90
C VAL A 406 -5.68 12.88 -11.83
N ASP A 407 -6.87 12.62 -11.34
CA ASP A 407 -8.08 13.10 -11.99
C ASP A 407 -8.30 14.57 -11.66
N VAL A 408 -8.29 15.41 -12.69
CA VAL A 408 -8.34 16.87 -12.55
C VAL A 408 -9.74 17.34 -12.94
N GLY A 409 -10.61 17.42 -11.94
CA GLY A 409 -11.93 18.04 -12.09
C GLY A 409 -11.78 19.55 -12.34
N PHE A 410 -11.70 19.96 -13.61
CA PHE A 410 -11.71 21.37 -13.98
C PHE A 410 -13.12 21.94 -13.79
N GLY A 411 -13.42 22.47 -12.60
CA GLY A 411 -14.61 23.28 -12.35
C GLY A 411 -15.31 22.93 -11.04
N GLY A 412 -15.45 23.92 -10.16
CA GLY A 412 -16.13 23.83 -8.86
C GLY A 412 -17.66 23.66 -8.93
N GLY A 413 -18.18 22.92 -9.92
CA GLY A 413 -19.59 22.63 -10.08
C GLY A 413 -19.84 21.13 -10.13
N ALA A 414 -20.69 20.64 -9.24
CA ALA A 414 -21.05 19.23 -9.12
C ALA A 414 -21.54 18.64 -10.45
N ALA A 415 -20.94 17.49 -10.81
CA ALA A 415 -21.37 16.47 -11.79
C ALA A 415 -20.41 16.32 -12.97
N LEU A 416 -19.39 15.47 -12.78
CA LEU A 416 -18.95 14.40 -13.70
C LEU A 416 -17.76 13.66 -13.05
N ARG A 417 -18.08 12.57 -12.34
CA ARG A 417 -17.15 11.75 -11.53
C ARG A 417 -17.09 10.33 -12.08
N ALA A 418 -16.41 10.13 -13.21
CA ALA A 418 -16.47 8.87 -13.94
C ALA A 418 -15.11 8.20 -14.22
N ALA A 419 -13.99 8.74 -13.72
CA ALA A 419 -12.68 8.14 -13.99
C ALA A 419 -12.35 7.02 -12.99
N VAL A 420 -12.30 5.78 -13.47
CA VAL A 420 -11.69 4.65 -12.76
C VAL A 420 -10.22 4.57 -13.16
N LEU A 421 -9.30 4.53 -12.20
CA LEU A 421 -7.86 4.37 -12.48
C LEU A 421 -7.41 2.97 -12.09
N ASP A 422 -6.87 2.23 -13.05
CA ASP A 422 -6.18 0.96 -12.80
C ASP A 422 -4.67 1.16 -12.96
N VAL A 423 -3.88 0.70 -11.99
CA VAL A 423 -2.44 0.91 -11.94
C VAL A 423 -1.74 -0.43 -11.80
N THR A 424 -0.98 -0.83 -12.81
CA THR A 424 -0.17 -2.05 -12.80
C THR A 424 1.31 -1.70 -12.95
N LEU A 425 2.12 -2.15 -11.98
CA LEU A 425 3.57 -2.10 -12.03
C LEU A 425 4.08 -3.53 -12.20
N LEU A 426 4.66 -3.83 -13.35
CA LEU A 426 5.24 -5.11 -13.71
C LEU A 426 6.74 -4.95 -13.92
N ASP A 427 7.55 -5.76 -13.24
CA ASP A 427 9.01 -5.77 -13.41
C ASP A 427 9.66 -4.38 -13.31
N SER A 428 9.06 -3.49 -12.52
CA SER A 428 9.38 -2.06 -12.50
C SER A 428 9.90 -1.60 -11.14
N PHE A 429 10.82 -0.65 -11.17
CA PHE A 429 11.55 -0.15 -9.99
C PHE A 429 11.25 1.33 -9.77
N VAL A 430 10.51 1.65 -8.72
CA VAL A 430 10.27 3.03 -8.28
C VAL A 430 11.02 3.23 -6.98
N GLN A 431 12.18 3.89 -7.04
CA GLN A 431 13.09 3.91 -5.90
C GLN A 431 13.80 5.24 -5.63
N ARG A 432 14.12 5.51 -4.36
CA ARG A 432 14.87 6.72 -3.95
C ARG A 432 14.23 8.04 -4.40
N ASN A 433 12.92 8.06 -4.60
CA ASN A 433 12.20 9.28 -4.97
C ASN A 433 11.80 10.06 -3.70
N VAL A 434 11.79 11.38 -3.79
CA VAL A 434 11.51 12.27 -2.65
C VAL A 434 10.36 13.21 -3.00
N ALA A 435 9.20 12.99 -2.40
CA ALA A 435 8.06 13.89 -2.45
C ALA A 435 8.05 14.80 -1.21
N THR A 436 7.83 16.11 -1.40
CA THR A 436 7.69 16.99 -0.23
C THR A 436 6.42 16.70 0.55
N GLY A 437 5.31 16.44 -0.15
CA GLY A 437 4.01 16.02 0.37
C GLY A 437 3.88 14.51 0.47
N SER A 438 2.93 13.92 -0.26
CA SER A 438 2.56 12.49 -0.20
C SER A 438 3.00 11.69 -1.43
N GLY A 439 3.08 10.37 -1.30
CA GLY A 439 3.41 9.48 -2.43
C GLY A 439 4.86 9.65 -2.86
N GLY A 440 5.81 9.28 -2.00
CA GLY A 440 7.24 9.49 -2.25
C GLY A 440 7.67 8.92 -3.60
N GLY A 441 7.25 7.70 -3.93
CA GLY A 441 7.43 7.10 -5.25
C GLY A 441 6.24 7.37 -6.17
N LEU A 442 5.06 6.92 -5.75
CA LEU A 442 3.83 6.96 -6.54
C LEU A 442 2.72 7.73 -5.81
N PHE A 443 1.98 8.55 -6.55
CA PHE A 443 0.76 9.20 -6.06
C PHE A 443 -0.38 8.95 -7.05
N ALA A 444 -1.51 8.45 -6.57
CA ALA A 444 -2.73 8.31 -7.36
C ALA A 444 -3.92 8.89 -6.61
N HIS A 445 -4.66 9.79 -7.26
CA HIS A 445 -5.89 10.35 -6.72
C HIS A 445 -7.02 10.35 -7.75
N ALA A 446 -8.16 9.74 -7.41
CA ALA A 446 -9.38 9.77 -8.21
C ALA A 446 -10.51 10.55 -7.53
N SER A 447 -11.22 11.41 -8.28
CA SER A 447 -12.44 12.07 -7.80
C SER A 447 -13.67 11.11 -7.78
N ALA A 448 -13.54 9.96 -8.43
CA ALA A 448 -14.51 8.87 -8.44
C ALA A 448 -13.92 7.66 -7.69
N SER A 449 -13.58 6.58 -8.38
CA SER A 449 -13.00 5.39 -7.73
C SER A 449 -11.63 5.06 -8.32
N LEU A 450 -10.73 4.53 -7.50
CA LEU A 450 -9.56 3.79 -8.00
C LEU A 450 -10.01 2.35 -8.22
N GLY A 451 -9.76 1.79 -9.41
CA GLY A 451 -10.21 0.46 -9.80
C GLY A 451 -9.41 -0.63 -9.08
N SER A 452 -8.15 -0.76 -9.44
CA SER A 452 -7.22 -1.72 -8.84
C SER A 452 -5.79 -1.21 -8.89
N MET A 453 -4.98 -1.62 -7.91
CA MET A 453 -3.53 -1.48 -7.98
C MET A 453 -2.89 -2.85 -7.88
N THR A 454 -2.03 -3.18 -8.84
CA THR A 454 -1.22 -4.39 -8.81
C THR A 454 0.25 -4.03 -8.92
N VAL A 455 1.06 -4.54 -8.00
CA VAL A 455 2.53 -4.51 -8.10
C VAL A 455 3.01 -5.95 -8.17
N SER A 456 3.79 -6.26 -9.21
CA SER A 456 4.22 -7.62 -9.53
C SER A 456 5.67 -7.61 -9.99
N SER A 457 6.50 -8.48 -9.41
CA SER A 457 7.92 -8.65 -9.78
C SER A 457 8.76 -7.37 -9.77
N GLY A 458 8.32 -6.35 -9.03
CA GLY A 458 8.95 -5.02 -9.01
C GLY A 458 9.38 -4.58 -7.61
N ALA A 459 9.84 -3.33 -7.51
CA ALA A 459 10.18 -2.73 -6.24
C ALA A 459 9.63 -1.29 -6.09
N LEU A 460 9.03 -1.03 -4.92
CA LEU A 460 8.75 0.32 -4.41
C LEU A 460 9.64 0.52 -3.20
N SER A 461 10.85 1.08 -3.37
CA SER A 461 11.84 1.08 -2.29
C SER A 461 12.55 2.41 -2.03
N LEU A 462 12.92 2.66 -0.78
CA LEU A 462 13.70 3.85 -0.37
C LEU A 462 13.05 5.19 -0.76
N ASN A 463 11.75 5.21 -1.01
CA ASN A 463 11.04 6.44 -1.34
C ASN A 463 10.66 7.20 -0.06
N ARG A 464 10.55 8.53 -0.17
CA ARG A 464 10.32 9.40 0.97
C ARG A 464 9.23 10.44 0.71
N ALA A 465 8.24 10.47 1.59
CA ALA A 465 7.26 11.55 1.73
C ALA A 465 7.64 12.42 2.95
N THR A 466 8.06 13.67 2.75
CA THR A 466 8.70 14.45 3.84
C THR A 466 7.74 15.13 4.80
N SER A 467 6.50 15.39 4.38
CA SER A 467 5.45 15.97 5.24
C SER A 467 4.10 15.24 5.11
N GLY A 468 3.92 14.37 4.12
CA GLY A 468 2.70 13.62 3.88
C GLY A 468 2.80 12.12 4.24
N GLY A 469 1.85 11.36 3.70
CA GLY A 469 1.75 9.90 3.85
C GLY A 469 2.14 9.14 2.58
N GLY A 470 2.18 7.81 2.66
CA GLY A 470 2.48 6.95 1.51
C GLY A 470 3.93 7.13 1.04
N GLY A 471 4.90 6.72 1.86
CA GLY A 471 6.32 6.89 1.54
C GLY A 471 6.69 6.21 0.22
N GLY A 472 6.21 5.00 0.00
CA GLY A 472 6.29 4.29 -1.29
C GLY A 472 5.19 4.75 -2.24
N ALA A 473 3.93 4.52 -1.87
CA ALA A 473 2.77 4.94 -2.67
C ALA A 473 1.63 5.52 -1.82
N TYR A 474 0.95 6.51 -2.37
CA TYR A 474 -0.27 7.11 -1.83
C TYR A 474 -1.40 6.93 -2.83
N LEU A 475 -2.43 6.17 -2.46
CA LEU A 475 -3.62 5.92 -3.27
C LEU A 475 -4.84 6.46 -2.54
N ALA A 476 -5.56 7.40 -3.15
CA ALA A 476 -6.77 7.94 -2.59
C ALA A 476 -7.89 8.07 -3.62
N ALA A 477 -9.12 7.83 -3.17
CA ALA A 477 -10.32 8.07 -3.94
C ALA A 477 -11.38 8.80 -3.09
N ASP A 478 -12.13 9.71 -3.71
CA ASP A 478 -13.34 10.23 -3.08
C ASP A 478 -14.40 9.11 -2.95
N GLY A 479 -14.49 8.21 -3.93
CA GLY A 479 -15.31 6.99 -3.94
C GLY A 479 -14.57 5.77 -3.38
N ALA A 480 -14.56 4.67 -4.13
CA ALA A 480 -13.96 3.40 -3.70
C ALA A 480 -12.48 3.34 -4.09
N VAL A 481 -11.69 2.65 -3.27
CA VAL A 481 -10.39 2.12 -3.71
C VAL A 481 -10.60 0.63 -3.87
N GLY A 482 -10.59 0.10 -5.09
CA GLY A 482 -10.82 -1.33 -5.28
C GLY A 482 -9.61 -2.18 -4.87
N ALA A 483 -9.47 -3.36 -5.48
CA ALA A 483 -8.52 -4.35 -5.01
C ALA A 483 -7.07 -3.85 -5.10
N THR A 484 -6.28 -4.10 -4.04
CA THR A 484 -4.84 -3.81 -4.02
C THR A 484 -4.07 -5.12 -3.84
N ALA A 485 -3.21 -5.44 -4.80
CA ALA A 485 -2.47 -6.69 -4.82
C ALA A 485 -0.96 -6.43 -4.92
N VAL A 486 -0.20 -6.96 -3.96
CA VAL A 486 1.26 -6.99 -3.95
C VAL A 486 1.69 -8.45 -4.14
N LEU A 487 2.13 -8.77 -5.35
CA LEU A 487 2.23 -10.14 -5.85
C LEU A 487 3.63 -10.44 -6.38
N ASN A 488 3.89 -11.73 -6.63
CA ASN A 488 5.03 -12.25 -7.37
C ASN A 488 6.38 -11.67 -6.96
N SER A 489 6.84 -11.96 -5.73
CA SER A 489 8.17 -11.55 -5.25
C SER A 489 8.43 -10.03 -5.33
N THR A 490 7.39 -9.23 -5.09
CA THR A 490 7.53 -7.77 -5.04
C THR A 490 8.18 -7.32 -3.74
N GLU A 491 9.02 -6.28 -3.82
CA GLU A 491 9.62 -5.63 -2.65
C GLU A 491 9.06 -4.23 -2.42
N ILE A 492 8.42 -4.00 -1.26
CA ILE A 492 8.07 -2.67 -0.77
C ILE A 492 8.90 -2.41 0.47
N SER A 493 10.04 -1.72 0.33
CA SER A 493 11.02 -1.67 1.41
C SER A 493 11.69 -0.32 1.66
N GLY A 494 12.05 -0.07 2.91
CA GLY A 494 12.84 1.11 3.29
C GLY A 494 12.17 2.45 2.99
N ASN A 495 10.86 2.47 2.73
CA ASN A 495 10.14 3.69 2.43
C ASN A 495 9.83 4.45 3.72
N ARG A 496 9.76 5.78 3.63
CA ARG A 496 9.54 6.64 4.79
C ARG A 496 8.47 7.70 4.52
N ALA A 497 7.44 7.71 5.34
CA ALA A 497 6.47 8.78 5.42
C ALA A 497 6.66 9.57 6.71
N PHE A 498 6.39 10.87 6.65
CA PHE A 498 6.25 11.70 7.86
C PHE A 498 4.95 11.36 8.60
N GLY A 499 3.85 11.28 7.86
CA GLY A 499 2.54 10.86 8.34
C GLY A 499 2.35 9.35 8.26
N ASP A 500 1.17 8.94 7.78
CA ASP A 500 0.72 7.55 7.71
C ASP A 500 1.27 6.78 6.50
N GLY A 501 1.28 5.45 6.58
CA GLY A 501 1.60 4.58 5.45
C GLY A 501 3.05 4.72 5.00
N GLY A 502 4.00 4.22 5.79
CA GLY A 502 5.42 4.30 5.45
C GLY A 502 5.73 3.67 4.09
N GLY A 503 5.15 2.50 3.82
CA GLY A 503 5.15 1.86 2.50
C GLY A 503 3.99 2.34 1.64
N LEU A 504 2.77 1.90 1.96
CA LEU A 504 1.55 2.16 1.20
C LEU A 504 0.50 2.88 2.08
N LEU A 505 -0.23 3.81 1.47
CA LEU A 505 -1.42 4.43 2.04
C LEU A 505 -2.60 4.27 1.08
N LEU A 506 -3.70 3.71 1.57
CA LEU A 506 -4.98 3.54 0.87
C LEU A 506 -6.08 4.33 1.59
N LEU A 507 -6.75 5.23 0.87
CA LEU A 507 -7.80 6.08 1.43
C LEU A 507 -9.05 6.12 0.54
N ALA A 508 -10.19 5.67 1.08
CA ALA A 508 -11.51 5.79 0.45
C ALA A 508 -12.40 6.71 1.30
N ARG A 509 -12.91 7.81 0.72
CA ARG A 509 -13.64 8.82 1.50
C ARG A 509 -15.15 8.56 1.61
N SER A 510 -15.81 8.09 0.56
CA SER A 510 -17.27 7.90 0.52
C SER A 510 -17.70 6.47 0.21
N ALA A 511 -16.77 5.58 -0.12
CA ALA A 511 -17.04 4.15 -0.31
C ALA A 511 -15.95 3.29 0.35
N GLY A 512 -15.89 2.01 0.00
CA GLY A 512 -15.04 1.01 0.66
C GLY A 512 -13.65 0.88 0.07
N VAL A 513 -12.81 0.14 0.79
CA VAL A 513 -11.54 -0.38 0.28
C VAL A 513 -11.70 -1.85 -0.04
N GLY A 514 -11.39 -2.24 -1.27
CA GLY A 514 -11.44 -3.62 -1.75
C GLY A 514 -10.42 -4.54 -1.05
N PRO A 515 -10.37 -5.83 -1.43
CA PRO A 515 -9.48 -6.79 -0.78
C PRO A 515 -8.02 -6.42 -1.00
N ILE A 516 -7.23 -6.61 0.05
CA ILE A 516 -5.77 -6.38 0.02
C ILE A 516 -5.08 -7.73 0.13
N SER A 517 -4.23 -8.05 -0.85
CA SER A 517 -3.47 -9.31 -0.89
C SER A 517 -1.98 -9.04 -0.98
N ILE A 518 -1.21 -9.66 -0.09
CA ILE A 518 0.25 -9.70 -0.10
C ILE A 518 0.63 -11.17 -0.21
N SER A 519 1.15 -11.59 -1.36
CA SER A 519 1.36 -13.01 -1.62
C SER A 519 2.64 -13.31 -2.41
N SER A 520 2.84 -14.58 -2.73
CA SER A 520 3.87 -15.10 -3.63
C SER A 520 5.28 -14.65 -3.23
N ALA A 521 5.63 -14.87 -1.96
CA ALA A 521 6.90 -14.48 -1.35
C ALA A 521 7.23 -12.97 -1.40
N SER A 522 6.24 -12.10 -1.57
CA SER A 522 6.44 -10.65 -1.53
C SER A 522 6.88 -10.16 -0.15
N LEU A 523 7.66 -9.08 -0.12
CA LEU A 523 8.29 -8.51 1.07
C LEU A 523 7.84 -7.06 1.30
N LEU A 524 7.18 -6.81 2.42
CA LEU A 524 6.92 -5.46 2.94
C LEU A 524 7.80 -5.24 4.17
N SER A 525 8.93 -4.53 4.03
CA SER A 525 9.89 -4.44 5.13
C SER A 525 10.65 -3.14 5.33
N GLY A 526 11.03 -2.83 6.57
CA GLY A 526 11.84 -1.65 6.87
C GLY A 526 11.14 -0.32 6.57
N ASN A 527 9.82 -0.32 6.38
CA ASN A 527 9.06 0.89 6.09
C ASN A 527 8.74 1.65 7.39
N THR A 528 8.72 2.99 7.32
CA THR A 528 8.54 3.85 8.49
C THR A 528 7.48 4.91 8.27
N ALA A 529 6.41 4.89 9.07
CA ALA A 529 5.48 6.00 9.28
C ALA A 529 5.94 6.76 10.54
N GLN A 530 6.69 7.85 10.37
CA GLN A 530 7.47 8.45 11.47
C GLN A 530 6.60 8.96 12.62
N TYR A 531 5.49 9.63 12.31
CA TYR A 531 4.56 10.21 13.27
C TYR A 531 3.13 9.71 13.10
N GLY A 532 2.89 8.86 12.11
CA GLY A 532 1.58 8.28 11.82
C GLY A 532 1.51 6.78 12.12
N SER A 533 0.47 6.16 11.57
CA SER A 533 0.15 4.74 11.69
C SER A 533 0.46 3.98 10.39
N GLY A 534 0.54 2.66 10.46
CA GLY A 534 0.74 1.80 9.28
C GLY A 534 2.16 1.89 8.73
N GLY A 535 3.13 1.29 9.42
CA GLY A 535 4.54 1.35 9.00
C GLY A 535 4.74 0.81 7.58
N ALA A 536 4.19 -0.37 7.27
CA ALA A 536 4.14 -0.87 5.89
C ALA A 536 2.88 -0.43 5.14
N LEU A 537 1.71 -0.52 5.78
CA LEU A 537 0.41 -0.32 5.14
C LEU A 537 -0.53 0.46 6.05
N TYR A 538 -1.13 1.53 5.51
CA TYR A 538 -2.23 2.25 6.14
C TYR A 538 -3.47 2.18 5.25
N VAL A 539 -4.61 1.84 5.83
CA VAL A 539 -5.90 1.72 5.13
C VAL A 539 -6.98 2.43 5.92
N LEU A 540 -7.71 3.32 5.26
CA LEU A 540 -8.85 4.02 5.85
C LEU A 540 -10.04 4.08 4.87
N ALA A 541 -11.18 3.56 5.31
CA ALA A 541 -12.49 3.74 4.67
C ALA A 541 -13.40 4.59 5.57
N ASN A 542 -13.70 5.83 5.16
CA ASN A 542 -14.41 6.81 6.00
C ASN A 542 -15.94 6.63 6.04
N ALA A 543 -16.53 5.93 5.06
CA ALA A 543 -17.99 5.82 4.98
C ALA A 543 -18.47 4.38 4.70
N SER A 544 -17.56 3.42 4.58
CA SER A 544 -17.88 2.06 4.14
C SER A 544 -16.87 1.04 4.70
N ASP A 545 -16.89 -0.17 4.20
CA ASP A 545 -16.10 -1.30 4.68
C ASP A 545 -14.67 -1.33 4.14
N VAL A 546 -13.81 -2.03 4.86
CA VAL A 546 -12.53 -2.53 4.34
C VAL A 546 -12.69 -4.03 4.16
N ALA A 547 -12.61 -4.53 2.93
CA ALA A 547 -12.94 -5.92 2.61
C ALA A 547 -12.04 -6.97 3.30
N GLY A 548 -10.83 -6.58 3.73
CA GLY A 548 -9.92 -7.43 4.50
C GLY A 548 -8.47 -7.36 4.03
N LEU A 549 -7.61 -8.14 4.69
CA LEU A 549 -6.17 -8.24 4.39
C LEU A 549 -5.75 -9.71 4.43
N ALA A 550 -5.11 -10.18 3.37
CA ALA A 550 -4.47 -11.50 3.31
C ALA A 550 -2.95 -11.35 3.13
N VAL A 551 -2.19 -12.06 3.98
CA VAL A 551 -0.74 -12.27 3.86
C VAL A 551 -0.52 -13.76 3.64
N SER A 552 -0.28 -14.18 2.40
CA SER A 552 -0.30 -15.59 1.99
C SER A 552 0.98 -16.01 1.24
N ASP A 553 1.09 -17.31 0.95
CA ASP A 553 2.07 -17.88 0.01
C ASP A 553 3.53 -17.44 0.29
N GLY A 554 3.94 -17.55 1.56
CA GLY A 554 5.29 -17.25 2.01
C GLY A 554 5.64 -15.75 2.08
N ALA A 555 4.65 -14.86 1.97
CA ALA A 555 4.87 -13.42 2.08
C ALA A 555 5.39 -13.00 3.47
N VAL A 556 6.08 -11.85 3.52
CA VAL A 556 6.72 -11.34 4.73
C VAL A 556 6.38 -9.88 4.95
N VAL A 557 5.80 -9.56 6.11
CA VAL A 557 5.62 -8.19 6.61
C VAL A 557 6.52 -8.01 7.83
N ALA A 558 7.67 -7.37 7.68
CA ALA A 558 8.66 -7.35 8.74
C ALA A 558 9.48 -6.07 8.95
N SER A 559 9.91 -5.84 10.19
CA SER A 559 10.78 -4.71 10.55
C SER A 559 10.19 -3.34 10.20
N ASN A 560 8.87 -3.23 10.18
CA ASN A 560 8.19 -1.97 9.90
C ASN A 560 7.91 -1.20 11.19
N LEU A 561 7.83 0.12 11.05
CA LEU A 561 7.86 1.05 12.16
C LEU A 561 6.75 2.08 12.03
N ALA A 562 5.88 2.18 13.04
CA ALA A 562 4.87 3.23 13.13
C ALA A 562 5.11 4.08 14.38
N GLY A 563 5.04 5.40 14.19
CA GLY A 563 5.03 6.38 15.26
C GLY A 563 3.87 6.15 16.22
N GLU A 564 2.73 5.78 15.65
CA GLU A 564 1.48 5.45 16.33
C GLU A 564 1.16 3.95 16.19
N SER A 565 0.05 3.57 15.58
CA SER A 565 -0.48 2.20 15.61
C SER A 565 -0.15 1.41 14.33
N GLY A 566 -0.20 0.08 14.42
CA GLY A 566 -0.05 -0.76 13.23
C GLY A 566 1.35 -0.71 12.64
N GLY A 567 2.36 -1.19 13.38
CA GLY A 567 3.75 -1.18 12.92
C GLY A 567 3.91 -1.87 11.57
N GLY A 568 3.24 -3.01 11.38
CA GLY A 568 3.05 -3.64 10.07
C GLY A 568 1.94 -2.96 9.28
N ALA A 569 0.69 -3.17 9.68
CA ALA A 569 -0.48 -2.58 9.01
C ALA A 569 -1.48 -1.93 9.98
N PHE A 570 -2.08 -0.84 9.54
CA PHE A 570 -3.21 -0.17 10.18
C PHE A 570 -4.42 -0.22 9.24
N LEU A 571 -5.55 -0.73 9.73
CA LEU A 571 -6.80 -0.80 8.98
C LEU A 571 -7.92 -0.13 9.80
N ALA A 572 -8.63 0.80 9.19
CA ALA A 572 -9.77 1.44 9.82
C ALA A 572 -10.98 1.55 8.88
N SER A 573 -12.15 1.18 9.41
CA SER A 573 -13.45 1.46 8.80
C SER A 573 -14.31 2.26 9.78
N GLN A 574 -14.87 3.37 9.29
CA GLN A 574 -15.92 4.12 9.99
C GLN A 574 -17.33 3.70 9.55
N GLY A 575 -17.44 2.78 8.57
CA GLY A 575 -18.68 2.28 8.00
C GLY A 575 -19.04 0.85 8.43
N ALA A 576 -19.34 0.00 7.46
CA ALA A 576 -20.01 -1.30 7.67
C ALA A 576 -19.14 -2.41 8.30
N GLY A 577 -17.82 -2.27 8.32
CA GLY A 577 -16.97 -3.27 8.96
C GLY A 577 -15.55 -3.36 8.42
N VAL A 578 -14.77 -4.26 9.02
CA VAL A 578 -13.52 -4.76 8.44
C VAL A 578 -13.64 -6.26 8.24
N GLY A 579 -13.42 -6.72 7.03
CA GLY A 579 -13.45 -8.13 6.69
C GLY A 579 -12.27 -8.91 7.28
N ALA A 580 -12.15 -10.18 6.89
CA ALA A 580 -11.20 -11.09 7.51
C ALA A 580 -9.73 -10.66 7.31
N ILE A 581 -8.95 -10.80 8.39
CA ILE A 581 -7.49 -10.68 8.37
C ILE A 581 -6.89 -12.08 8.40
N ARG A 582 -6.11 -12.44 7.39
CA ARG A 582 -5.51 -13.78 7.24
C ARG A 582 -4.00 -13.68 7.11
N VAL A 583 -3.30 -14.52 7.87
CA VAL A 583 -1.86 -14.79 7.68
C VAL A 583 -1.70 -16.29 7.48
N GLU A 584 -1.34 -16.70 6.28
CA GLU A 584 -1.43 -18.11 5.87
C GLU A 584 -0.29 -18.55 4.95
N GLY A 585 -0.24 -19.84 4.61
CA GLY A 585 0.67 -20.37 3.59
C GLY A 585 2.16 -20.18 3.91
N GLY A 586 2.57 -20.36 5.16
CA GLY A 586 3.97 -20.19 5.58
C GLY A 586 4.44 -18.73 5.70
N SER A 587 3.52 -17.77 5.60
CA SER A 587 3.83 -16.34 5.70
C SER A 587 4.29 -15.90 7.09
N ARG A 588 4.93 -14.73 7.15
CA ARG A 588 5.48 -14.18 8.40
C ARG A 588 5.12 -12.71 8.62
N VAL A 589 4.68 -12.39 9.82
CA VAL A 589 4.51 -11.01 10.31
C VAL A 589 5.40 -10.85 11.53
N SER A 590 6.52 -10.13 11.38
CA SER A 590 7.54 -10.12 12.45
C SER A 590 8.38 -8.86 12.62
N ASN A 591 8.90 -8.62 13.81
CA ASN A 591 9.76 -7.47 14.13
C ASN A 591 9.09 -6.11 13.84
N ASN A 592 7.76 -6.04 13.75
CA ASN A 592 7.07 -4.78 13.52
C ASN A 592 6.85 -4.06 14.85
N THR A 593 7.05 -2.74 14.86
CA THR A 593 6.97 -1.93 16.08
C THR A 593 6.03 -0.74 15.90
N ALA A 594 5.06 -0.61 16.81
CA ALA A 594 4.14 0.51 16.93
C ALA A 594 4.46 1.33 18.19
N GLY A 595 4.15 2.63 18.16
CA GLY A 595 4.23 3.55 19.30
C GLY A 595 5.62 4.14 19.56
N ILE A 596 6.49 4.17 18.55
CA ILE A 596 7.88 4.62 18.72
C ILE A 596 8.05 6.14 18.70
N ALA A 597 7.03 6.89 18.27
CA ALA A 597 7.12 8.34 18.29
C ALA A 597 7.03 8.85 19.74
N LEU A 598 8.02 9.64 20.13
CA LEU A 598 8.15 10.31 21.43
C LEU A 598 7.07 11.40 21.67
N VAL A 599 5.93 11.34 20.98
CA VAL A 599 4.84 12.34 21.08
C VAL A 599 3.85 11.96 22.21
N ALA A 600 4.20 10.98 23.05
CA ALA A 600 3.44 10.62 24.25
C ALA A 600 3.31 11.76 25.28
N ALA A 601 4.03 12.89 25.12
CA ALA A 601 3.95 14.02 26.06
C ALA A 601 2.92 15.10 25.70
N ASN A 602 2.36 15.16 24.48
CA ASN A 602 1.54 16.33 24.08
C ASN A 602 0.31 16.07 23.21
N ARG A 603 -0.15 14.82 23.04
CA ARG A 603 -1.47 14.53 22.43
C ARG A 603 -2.46 14.01 23.46
N THR A 604 -3.40 14.87 23.83
CA THR A 604 -4.50 14.62 24.78
C THR A 604 -5.81 14.20 24.11
N ALA A 605 -5.85 13.95 22.80
CA ALA A 605 -7.11 13.85 22.05
C ALA A 605 -7.15 12.65 21.06
N ASP A 606 -7.32 11.43 21.59
CA ASP A 606 -8.30 10.44 21.08
C ASP A 606 -8.47 9.31 22.13
N ALA A 607 -8.92 9.73 23.31
CA ALA A 607 -8.88 8.98 24.57
C ALA A 607 -10.10 8.07 24.81
N VAL A 608 -10.57 7.36 23.78
CA VAL A 608 -11.45 6.19 24.02
C VAL A 608 -10.64 4.88 24.02
N ASP A 609 -9.36 4.94 23.65
CA ASP A 609 -8.31 3.94 23.99
C ASP A 609 -6.89 4.52 23.97
N GLY A 610 -6.66 5.66 23.29
CA GLY A 610 -5.54 6.58 23.49
C GLY A 610 -4.11 6.04 23.38
N ARG A 611 -3.90 4.79 22.97
CA ARG A 611 -2.59 4.13 23.02
C ARG A 611 -2.26 3.45 21.70
N ALA A 612 -1.04 3.70 21.21
CA ALA A 612 -0.49 3.08 20.02
C ALA A 612 -0.38 1.55 20.18
N GLY A 613 -1.32 0.82 19.60
CA GLY A 613 -1.41 -0.64 19.67
C GLY A 613 -1.03 -1.32 18.36
N GLY A 614 -0.99 -2.66 18.37
CA GLY A 614 -0.85 -3.44 17.14
C GLY A 614 0.54 -3.34 16.52
N GLY A 615 1.57 -3.92 17.16
CA GLY A 615 2.92 -3.92 16.59
C GLY A 615 2.94 -4.52 15.18
N GLY A 616 2.26 -5.65 14.97
CA GLY A 616 1.98 -6.21 13.64
C GLY A 616 0.79 -5.53 12.98
N PHE A 617 -0.41 -5.73 13.52
CA PHE A 617 -1.67 -5.23 12.97
C PHE A 617 -2.45 -4.39 13.97
N TYR A 618 -3.00 -3.27 13.52
CA TYR A 618 -4.03 -2.53 14.25
C TYR A 618 -5.26 -2.42 13.38
N VAL A 619 -6.40 -2.90 13.88
CA VAL A 619 -7.68 -2.91 13.17
C VAL A 619 -8.72 -2.20 14.00
N ARG A 620 -9.35 -1.16 13.44
CA ARG A 620 -10.45 -0.42 14.06
C ARG A 620 -11.67 -0.45 13.16
N SER A 621 -12.82 -0.78 13.72
CA SER A 621 -14.09 -0.77 13.01
C SER A 621 -15.16 -0.10 13.87
N ALA A 622 -15.95 0.80 13.28
CA ALA A 622 -17.16 1.31 13.92
C ALA A 622 -18.24 0.21 14.04
N ALA A 623 -18.18 -0.81 13.19
CA ALA A 623 -19.08 -1.95 13.15
C ALA A 623 -18.33 -3.26 13.51
N ALA A 624 -18.58 -4.34 12.78
CA ALA A 624 -17.96 -5.64 13.03
C ALA A 624 -16.53 -5.74 12.45
N ILE A 625 -15.77 -6.68 12.99
CA ILE A 625 -14.54 -7.22 12.40
C ILE A 625 -14.75 -8.73 12.21
N ASP A 626 -14.60 -9.26 11.00
CA ASP A 626 -14.85 -10.70 10.73
C ASP A 626 -13.95 -11.60 11.57
N GLY A 627 -12.67 -11.22 11.75
CA GLY A 627 -11.73 -11.96 12.56
C GLY A 627 -10.28 -11.86 12.13
N LEU A 628 -9.42 -12.59 12.85
CA LEU A 628 -8.01 -12.76 12.57
C LEU A 628 -7.69 -14.26 12.54
N THR A 629 -7.18 -14.76 11.42
CA THR A 629 -6.75 -16.16 11.28
C THR A 629 -5.26 -16.23 10.99
N VAL A 630 -4.55 -17.06 11.75
CA VAL A 630 -3.16 -17.45 11.52
C VAL A 630 -3.12 -18.94 11.22
N ASP A 631 -2.85 -19.30 9.96
CA ASP A 631 -2.97 -20.67 9.45
C ASP A 631 -1.63 -21.15 8.84
N GLY A 632 -0.92 -22.04 9.52
CA GLY A 632 0.39 -22.50 9.05
C GLY A 632 1.43 -21.39 8.86
N ALA A 633 1.27 -20.28 9.59
CA ALA A 633 2.07 -19.06 9.46
C ALA A 633 2.74 -18.65 10.78
N THR A 634 3.53 -17.57 10.77
CA THR A 634 4.21 -17.05 11.97
C THR A 634 3.85 -15.59 12.25
N LEU A 635 3.34 -15.30 13.46
CA LEU A 635 3.25 -13.95 14.03
C LEU A 635 4.23 -13.86 15.19
N SER A 636 5.35 -13.15 15.02
CA SER A 636 6.37 -13.14 16.06
C SER A 636 7.09 -11.83 16.25
N THR A 637 7.65 -11.61 17.44
CA THR A 637 8.56 -10.47 17.73
C THR A 637 7.99 -9.09 17.41
N ASN A 638 6.66 -8.96 17.33
CA ASN A 638 6.02 -7.67 17.13
C ASN A 638 5.81 -6.96 18.47
N VAL A 639 5.96 -5.63 18.48
CA VAL A 639 5.98 -4.83 19.71
C VAL A 639 5.02 -3.65 19.60
N ALA A 640 4.11 -3.54 20.57
CA ALA A 640 3.38 -2.31 20.88
C ALA A 640 4.04 -1.64 22.09
N THR A 641 4.77 -0.55 21.89
CA THR A 641 5.53 0.12 22.97
C THR A 641 4.62 0.88 23.93
N ALA A 642 3.54 1.50 23.43
CA ALA A 642 2.67 2.34 24.24
C ALA A 642 1.24 1.80 24.39
N GLY A 643 0.88 0.70 23.72
CA GLY A 643 -0.49 0.16 23.72
C GLY A 643 -0.58 -1.35 23.81
N SER A 644 -1.73 -1.86 23.36
CA SER A 644 -2.14 -3.26 23.47
C SER A 644 -1.87 -4.03 22.18
N GLY A 645 -1.82 -5.36 22.25
CA GLY A 645 -1.73 -6.21 21.07
C GLY A 645 -0.37 -6.14 20.38
N GLY A 646 0.67 -6.78 20.93
CA GLY A 646 2.00 -6.75 20.31
C GLY A 646 1.98 -7.26 18.87
N ALA A 647 1.28 -8.36 18.60
CA ALA A 647 1.02 -8.87 17.25
C ALA A 647 -0.19 -8.20 16.59
N ALA A 648 -1.33 -8.16 17.27
CA ALA A 648 -2.57 -7.63 16.72
C ALA A 648 -3.44 -6.94 17.77
N CYS A 649 -4.02 -5.80 17.43
CA CYS A 649 -5.00 -5.07 18.23
C CYS A 649 -6.27 -4.89 17.40
N LEU A 650 -7.38 -5.51 17.83
CA LEU A 650 -8.67 -5.48 17.16
C LEU A 650 -9.68 -4.71 18.01
N VAL A 651 -10.18 -3.59 17.50
CA VAL A 651 -11.15 -2.73 18.20
C VAL A 651 -12.39 -2.57 17.34
N ALA A 652 -13.50 -3.16 17.76
CA ALA A 652 -14.78 -3.13 17.06
C ALA A 652 -15.85 -2.44 17.91
N GLY A 653 -16.71 -1.64 17.27
CA GLY A 653 -17.99 -1.19 17.83
C GLY A 653 -19.10 -2.25 17.76
N GLY A 654 -18.85 -3.36 17.05
CA GLY A 654 -19.72 -4.53 16.96
C GLY A 654 -19.01 -5.83 17.38
N ALA A 655 -19.38 -6.93 16.74
CA ALA A 655 -18.76 -8.24 17.00
C ALA A 655 -17.34 -8.32 16.40
N VAL A 656 -16.47 -9.09 17.06
CA VAL A 656 -15.23 -9.57 16.47
C VAL A 656 -15.40 -11.07 16.31
N GLY A 657 -15.51 -11.57 15.08
CA GLY A 657 -15.92 -12.95 14.82
C GLY A 657 -14.97 -14.00 15.38
N THR A 658 -14.03 -14.49 14.58
CA THR A 658 -13.11 -15.57 15.00
C THR A 658 -11.66 -15.09 15.08
N VAL A 659 -11.00 -15.36 16.20
CA VAL A 659 -9.55 -15.28 16.34
C VAL A 659 -9.00 -16.71 16.37
N ALA A 660 -8.34 -17.11 15.30
CA ALA A 660 -7.89 -18.49 15.08
C ALA A 660 -6.37 -18.58 14.91
N ALA A 661 -5.76 -19.56 15.56
CA ALA A 661 -4.38 -19.97 15.37
C ALA A 661 -4.38 -21.49 15.08
N VAL A 662 -4.15 -21.86 13.83
CA VAL A 662 -4.39 -23.22 13.32
C VAL A 662 -3.23 -23.75 12.45
N SER A 663 -3.30 -25.02 12.08
CA SER A 663 -2.37 -25.75 11.20
C SER A 663 -0.88 -25.55 11.52
N PHE A 664 -0.46 -25.87 12.75
CA PHE A 664 0.93 -25.76 13.20
C PHE A 664 1.51 -24.33 13.12
N CYS A 665 0.67 -23.29 13.19
CA CYS A 665 1.16 -21.92 13.21
C CYS A 665 1.94 -21.60 14.49
N THR A 666 2.72 -20.52 14.45
CA THR A 666 3.48 -20.01 15.59
C THR A 666 3.10 -18.57 15.91
N VAL A 667 2.63 -18.32 17.13
CA VAL A 667 2.44 -16.96 17.67
C VAL A 667 3.38 -16.78 18.85
N SER A 668 4.51 -16.08 18.64
CA SER A 668 5.54 -16.04 19.69
C SER A 668 6.34 -14.76 19.86
N SER A 669 6.80 -14.51 21.09
CA SER A 669 7.70 -13.39 21.40
C SER A 669 7.12 -12.01 21.07
N ASN A 670 5.80 -11.87 21.01
CA ASN A 670 5.14 -10.57 20.84
C ASN A 670 5.03 -9.85 22.19
N ALA A 671 5.10 -8.52 22.19
CA ALA A 671 5.09 -7.73 23.42
C ALA A 671 4.16 -6.52 23.36
N ALA A 672 3.34 -6.35 24.40
CA ALA A 672 2.62 -5.12 24.73
C ALA A 672 3.26 -4.53 25.99
N SER A 673 3.98 -3.41 25.83
CA SER A 673 4.80 -2.85 26.92
C SER A 673 3.99 -2.02 27.92
N ALA A 674 2.87 -1.46 27.49
CA ALA A 674 2.01 -0.64 28.36
C ALA A 674 0.54 -1.11 28.39
N GLY A 675 0.12 -1.99 27.48
CA GLY A 675 -1.26 -2.44 27.35
C GLY A 675 -1.49 -3.92 27.69
N ASP A 676 -2.70 -4.38 27.36
CA ASP A 676 -3.13 -5.77 27.45
C ASP A 676 -2.81 -6.54 26.15
N GLY A 677 -2.89 -7.87 26.19
CA GLY A 677 -2.76 -8.72 25.00
C GLY A 677 -1.34 -8.69 24.43
N GLY A 678 -0.42 -9.43 25.05
CA GLY A 678 0.99 -9.45 24.63
C GLY A 678 1.15 -9.81 23.16
N ALA A 679 0.37 -10.78 22.66
CA ALA A 679 0.20 -10.99 21.23
C ALA A 679 -1.07 -10.32 20.70
N ILE A 680 -2.24 -10.70 21.18
CA ILE A 680 -3.52 -10.31 20.62
C ILE A 680 -4.35 -9.58 21.67
N TYR A 681 -4.81 -8.38 21.31
CA TYR A 681 -5.83 -7.65 22.07
C TYR A 681 -7.10 -7.56 21.25
N VAL A 682 -8.23 -7.88 21.89
CA VAL A 682 -9.56 -7.76 21.30
C VAL A 682 -10.42 -6.92 22.21
N ARG A 683 -11.04 -5.91 21.63
CA ARG A 683 -12.05 -5.09 22.29
C ARG A 683 -13.26 -4.99 21.38
N ALA A 684 -14.32 -5.68 21.76
CA ALA A 684 -15.63 -5.60 21.13
C ALA A 684 -16.54 -4.84 22.10
N LEU A 685 -16.54 -3.51 22.01
CA LEU A 685 -17.35 -2.69 22.91
C LEU A 685 -18.75 -2.50 22.38
N THR A 686 -19.66 -2.45 23.33
CA THR A 686 -21.09 -2.19 23.13
C THR A 686 -21.48 -0.94 23.91
N ASP A 687 -20.67 0.12 23.88
CA ASP A 687 -21.07 1.38 24.51
C ASP A 687 -22.00 2.13 23.57
N ALA A 688 -23.01 2.84 24.12
CA ALA A 688 -24.04 3.73 23.54
C ALA A 688 -24.56 3.44 22.11
N ALA A 689 -23.68 3.28 21.13
CA ALA A 689 -23.94 2.83 19.78
C ALA A 689 -24.66 1.48 19.69
N LEU A 690 -24.37 0.46 20.53
CA LEU A 690 -25.21 -0.76 20.54
C LEU A 690 -26.53 -0.55 21.29
N ALA A 691 -26.61 0.34 22.28
CA ALA A 691 -27.91 0.70 22.85
C ALA A 691 -28.79 1.41 21.80
N ALA A 692 -28.20 2.25 20.96
CA ALA A 692 -28.85 2.90 19.83
C ALA A 692 -29.12 1.95 18.66
N ALA A 693 -28.20 1.03 18.35
CA ALA A 693 -28.33 0.06 17.26
C ALA A 693 -29.24 -1.11 17.63
N ALA A 694 -29.24 -1.59 18.88
CA ALA A 694 -30.22 -2.55 19.39
C ALA A 694 -31.61 -1.90 19.54
N ALA A 695 -31.68 -0.58 19.77
CA ALA A 695 -32.94 0.15 19.64
C ALA A 695 -33.38 0.28 18.17
N ALA A 696 -32.45 0.33 17.21
CA ALA A 696 -32.76 0.41 15.77
C ALA A 696 -33.08 -0.97 15.15
N ASP A 697 -32.41 -2.03 15.60
CA ASP A 697 -32.61 -3.42 15.19
C ASP A 697 -32.42 -4.37 16.40
N PRO A 698 -33.51 -4.69 17.12
CA PRO A 698 -33.47 -5.62 18.25
C PRO A 698 -33.20 -7.08 17.83
N THR A 699 -33.13 -7.38 16.53
CA THR A 699 -32.84 -8.74 16.03
C THR A 699 -31.35 -9.00 15.82
N ALA A 700 -30.51 -7.96 15.90
CA ALA A 700 -29.06 -8.12 15.76
C ALA A 700 -28.50 -9.05 16.87
N PRO A 701 -27.78 -10.12 16.51
CA PRO A 701 -27.27 -11.07 17.49
C PRO A 701 -26.27 -10.37 18.43
N PRO A 702 -26.25 -10.75 19.72
CA PRO A 702 -25.28 -10.19 20.66
C PRO A 702 -23.86 -10.48 20.18
N PRO A 703 -22.91 -9.55 20.42
CA PRO A 703 -21.53 -9.72 19.97
C PRO A 703 -20.96 -11.00 20.56
N SER A 704 -20.43 -11.87 19.71
CA SER A 704 -19.75 -13.07 20.13
C SER A 704 -18.30 -13.03 19.65
N LEU A 705 -17.41 -13.65 20.43
CA LEU A 705 -16.01 -13.84 20.09
C LEU A 705 -15.66 -15.32 20.23
N ASN A 706 -15.16 -15.91 19.15
CA ASN A 706 -14.62 -17.26 19.15
C ASN A 706 -13.09 -17.21 19.07
N VAL A 707 -12.42 -17.79 20.06
CA VAL A 707 -10.97 -17.96 20.07
C VAL A 707 -10.67 -19.44 19.89
N ASN A 708 -9.98 -19.79 18.81
CA ASN A 708 -9.57 -21.18 18.53
C ASN A 708 -8.05 -21.29 18.39
N VAL A 709 -7.45 -22.22 19.13
CA VAL A 709 -6.06 -22.62 18.98
C VAL A 709 -6.06 -24.12 18.69
N SER A 710 -5.87 -24.51 17.43
CA SER A 710 -6.05 -25.89 16.97
C SER A 710 -4.90 -26.43 16.13
N ASP A 711 -4.96 -27.71 15.82
CA ASP A 711 -4.13 -28.38 14.80
C ASP A 711 -2.62 -28.19 15.00
N GLY A 712 -2.16 -28.37 16.24
CA GLY A 712 -0.74 -28.33 16.60
C GLY A 712 -0.14 -26.92 16.66
N ALA A 713 -0.96 -25.87 16.79
CA ALA A 713 -0.49 -24.50 16.94
C ALA A 713 0.38 -24.31 18.19
N SER A 714 1.40 -23.44 18.09
CA SER A 714 2.34 -23.11 19.15
C SER A 714 2.27 -21.63 19.53
N ILE A 715 1.83 -21.36 20.75
CA ILE A 715 1.65 -20.00 21.28
C ILE A 715 2.59 -19.80 22.47
N SER A 716 3.66 -19.02 22.30
CA SER A 716 4.69 -18.94 23.33
C SER A 716 5.43 -17.63 23.51
N ARG A 717 5.96 -17.39 24.72
CA ARG A 717 6.81 -16.23 25.04
C ARG A 717 6.18 -14.87 24.74
N ASN A 718 4.87 -14.77 24.69
CA ASN A 718 4.19 -13.49 24.49
C ASN A 718 4.03 -12.76 25.83
N ARG A 719 4.19 -11.43 25.83
CA ARG A 719 4.32 -10.65 27.06
C ARG A 719 3.43 -9.39 27.08
N ALA A 720 2.54 -9.30 28.06
CA ALA A 720 1.85 -8.05 28.44
C ALA A 720 2.48 -7.52 29.73
N VAL A 721 3.28 -6.45 29.67
CA VAL A 721 4.08 -6.01 30.83
C VAL A 721 3.22 -5.43 31.95
N ALA A 722 2.21 -4.63 31.58
CA ALA A 722 1.33 -3.93 32.52
C ALA A 722 -0.13 -4.41 32.47
N GLY A 723 -0.51 -5.14 31.41
CA GLY A 723 -1.88 -5.58 31.17
C GLY A 723 -2.12 -7.07 31.41
N GLY A 724 -3.34 -7.53 31.10
CA GLY A 724 -3.74 -8.92 31.11
C GLY A 724 -3.45 -9.64 29.78
N GLY A 725 -3.41 -10.98 29.81
CA GLY A 725 -3.33 -11.82 28.63
C GLY A 725 -1.98 -11.77 27.93
N GLY A 726 -1.05 -12.68 28.24
CA GLY A 726 0.24 -12.71 27.55
C GLY A 726 0.06 -13.11 26.09
N PHE A 727 -0.77 -14.11 25.82
CA PHE A 727 -1.24 -14.40 24.48
C PHE A 727 -2.40 -13.47 24.10
N LEU A 728 -3.56 -13.63 24.75
CA LEU A 728 -4.79 -12.95 24.36
C LEU A 728 -5.45 -12.25 25.54
N ALA A 729 -5.82 -10.99 25.30
CA ALA A 729 -6.74 -10.25 26.16
C ALA A 729 -7.99 -9.86 25.37
N ALA A 730 -9.17 -10.25 25.85
CA ALA A 730 -10.45 -9.96 25.24
C ALA A 730 -11.39 -9.26 26.23
N VAL A 731 -11.98 -8.15 25.78
CA VAL A 731 -13.05 -7.46 26.49
C VAL A 731 -14.25 -7.38 25.55
N VAL A 732 -15.33 -8.08 25.91
CA VAL A 732 -16.57 -8.15 25.15
C VAL A 732 -17.70 -7.52 25.97
N GLY A 733 -18.28 -6.45 25.43
CA GLY A 733 -19.37 -5.68 26.00
C GLY A 733 -20.73 -6.41 26.04
N GLY A 734 -21.69 -5.82 26.76
CA GLY A 734 -23.10 -6.20 26.68
C GLY A 734 -23.42 -7.61 27.17
N SER A 735 -24.38 -8.26 26.50
CA SER A 735 -24.77 -9.68 26.67
C SER A 735 -23.86 -10.64 25.88
N GLY A 736 -22.72 -10.15 25.38
CA GLY A 736 -21.85 -10.90 24.48
C GLY A 736 -21.20 -12.12 25.12
N SER A 737 -21.00 -13.16 24.31
CA SER A 737 -20.44 -14.43 24.75
C SER A 737 -19.04 -14.65 24.16
N THR A 738 -18.14 -15.26 24.92
CA THR A 738 -16.81 -15.62 24.45
C THR A 738 -16.54 -17.10 24.64
N SER A 739 -16.08 -17.76 23.58
CA SER A 739 -15.63 -19.16 23.61
C SER A 739 -14.12 -19.20 23.38
N VAL A 740 -13.39 -19.91 24.24
CA VAL A 740 -11.95 -20.16 24.10
C VAL A 740 -11.71 -21.65 24.00
N ILE A 741 -11.18 -22.11 22.87
CA ILE A 741 -10.89 -23.51 22.60
C ILE A 741 -9.40 -23.66 22.31
N VAL A 742 -8.76 -24.61 23.01
CA VAL A 742 -7.40 -25.07 22.73
C VAL A 742 -7.47 -26.58 22.47
N GLU A 743 -7.23 -26.98 21.24
CA GLU A 743 -7.46 -28.35 20.75
C GLU A 743 -6.41 -28.83 19.74
N GLY A 744 -6.55 -30.07 19.26
CA GLY A 744 -5.70 -30.64 18.23
C GLY A 744 -4.21 -30.71 18.60
N ARG A 745 -3.88 -31.06 19.85
CA ARG A 745 -2.50 -31.09 20.39
C ARG A 745 -1.77 -29.75 20.34
N SER A 746 -2.51 -28.65 20.47
CA SER A 746 -1.93 -27.32 20.50
C SER A 746 -1.31 -26.98 21.85
N ILE A 747 -0.33 -26.09 21.85
CA ILE A 747 0.42 -25.73 23.06
C ILE A 747 0.40 -24.21 23.28
N VAL A 748 -0.14 -23.78 24.41
CA VAL A 748 -0.10 -22.40 24.90
C VAL A 748 0.79 -22.35 26.14
N SER A 749 1.99 -21.80 25.99
CA SER A 749 2.99 -21.87 27.07
C SER A 749 3.93 -20.69 27.21
N THR A 750 4.53 -20.50 28.38
CA THR A 750 5.56 -19.47 28.64
C THR A 750 5.10 -18.03 28.35
N ASN A 751 3.80 -17.77 28.35
CA ASN A 751 3.26 -16.43 28.19
C ASN A 751 3.24 -15.72 29.56
N VAL A 752 3.45 -14.41 29.54
CA VAL A 752 3.59 -13.59 30.75
C VAL A 752 2.67 -12.39 30.69
N ALA A 753 1.89 -12.16 31.73
CA ALA A 753 1.05 -10.97 31.87
C ALA A 753 0.95 -10.51 33.33
N ALA A 754 0.37 -9.33 33.58
CA ALA A 754 -0.03 -8.95 34.93
C ALA A 754 -1.25 -9.76 35.42
N ARG A 755 -2.17 -10.12 34.52
CA ARG A 755 -3.39 -10.92 34.81
C ARG A 755 -3.62 -11.94 33.71
N GLY A 756 -3.78 -13.23 34.03
CA GLY A 756 -4.03 -14.22 32.99
C GLY A 756 -2.81 -14.44 32.10
N GLY A 757 -1.82 -15.21 32.58
CA GLY A 757 -0.52 -15.34 31.91
C GLY A 757 -0.62 -15.65 30.42
N ALA A 758 -1.54 -16.52 30.01
CA ALA A 758 -1.93 -16.69 28.62
C ALA A 758 -3.18 -15.88 28.24
N PHE A 759 -4.29 -16.08 28.97
CA PHE A 759 -5.60 -15.56 28.60
C PHE A 759 -6.16 -14.62 29.66
N TYR A 760 -6.64 -13.45 29.24
CA TYR A 760 -7.51 -12.59 30.02
C TYR A 760 -8.81 -12.37 29.24
N VAL A 761 -9.94 -12.81 29.77
CA VAL A 761 -11.24 -12.71 29.07
C VAL A 761 -12.26 -12.09 29.99
N SER A 762 -12.92 -11.03 29.53
CA SER A 762 -14.03 -10.37 30.23
C SER A 762 -15.24 -10.30 29.29
N ALA A 763 -16.30 -11.04 29.59
CA ALA A 763 -17.51 -11.14 28.75
C ALA A 763 -18.77 -11.38 29.60
N HIS A 764 -19.95 -11.42 28.98
CA HIS A 764 -21.17 -11.81 29.70
C HIS A 764 -21.16 -13.30 30.00
N ASN A 765 -21.07 -14.13 28.96
CA ASN A 765 -20.90 -15.56 29.12
C ASN A 765 -19.51 -15.98 28.64
N ILE A 766 -18.88 -16.88 29.38
CA ILE A 766 -17.56 -17.43 29.02
C ILE A 766 -17.64 -18.95 28.97
N SER A 767 -17.07 -19.53 27.90
CA SER A 767 -16.75 -20.95 27.79
C SER A 767 -15.26 -21.11 27.51
N MET A 768 -14.61 -22.05 28.20
CA MET A 768 -13.21 -22.40 27.98
C MET A 768 -13.04 -23.92 27.93
N SER A 769 -12.36 -24.42 26.90
CA SER A 769 -12.08 -25.84 26.70
C SER A 769 -10.62 -26.05 26.32
N VAL A 770 -9.93 -26.92 27.04
CA VAL A 770 -8.63 -27.49 26.62
C VAL A 770 -8.85 -28.98 26.37
N ARG A 771 -8.72 -29.42 25.11
CA ARG A 771 -9.09 -30.78 24.69
C ARG A 771 -8.11 -31.38 23.67
N ASP A 772 -8.33 -32.63 23.32
CA ASP A 772 -7.59 -33.37 22.28
C ASP A 772 -6.07 -33.38 22.47
N GLY A 773 -5.63 -33.68 23.70
CA GLY A 773 -4.21 -33.75 24.05
C GLY A 773 -3.49 -32.41 24.02
N SER A 774 -4.21 -31.30 24.18
CA SER A 774 -3.65 -29.94 24.15
C SER A 774 -3.17 -29.49 25.51
N ALA A 775 -2.33 -28.45 25.52
CA ALA A 775 -1.67 -27.99 26.73
C ALA A 775 -1.78 -26.48 26.96
N LEU A 776 -2.20 -26.11 28.16
CA LEU A 776 -2.05 -24.77 28.73
C LEU A 776 -1.05 -24.83 29.89
N GLN A 777 0.21 -24.48 29.63
CA GLN A 777 1.28 -24.78 30.58
C GLN A 777 2.35 -23.71 30.76
N VAL A 778 2.92 -23.61 31.97
CA VAL A 778 4.07 -22.73 32.26
C VAL A 778 3.80 -21.24 31.93
N ASN A 779 2.56 -20.79 32.04
CA ASN A 779 2.21 -19.39 31.89
C ASN A 779 2.29 -18.67 33.25
N GLN A 780 2.59 -17.38 33.23
CA GLN A 780 2.87 -16.63 34.44
C GLN A 780 2.07 -15.32 34.51
N ALA A 781 1.34 -15.14 35.61
CA ALA A 781 0.80 -13.85 36.01
C ALA A 781 1.72 -13.20 37.05
N THR A 782 2.53 -12.26 36.57
CA THR A 782 3.47 -11.46 37.36
C THR A 782 2.81 -10.11 37.67
N CYS A 783 2.28 -9.93 38.87
CA CYS A 783 1.96 -8.58 39.33
C CYS A 783 3.28 -7.80 39.50
N THR A 784 3.73 -7.11 38.45
CA THR A 784 5.09 -6.54 38.34
C THR A 784 5.26 -5.20 39.05
N ASN A 785 4.18 -4.43 39.23
CA ASN A 785 4.29 -3.16 39.94
C ASN A 785 4.16 -3.41 41.45
N ALA A 786 5.27 -3.29 42.17
CA ALA A 786 5.31 -3.37 43.63
C ALA A 786 4.29 -2.43 44.29
N THR A 787 3.95 -1.29 43.67
CA THR A 787 2.87 -0.39 44.12
C THR A 787 1.47 -0.91 43.79
N GLY A 788 1.25 -1.51 42.61
CA GLY A 788 -0.03 -2.15 42.26
C GLY A 788 -0.30 -3.43 43.08
N CYS A 789 0.76 -4.14 43.49
CA CYS A 789 0.68 -5.31 44.34
C CYS A 789 0.59 -4.93 45.84
N ALA A 790 1.30 -3.88 46.30
CA ALA A 790 1.33 -3.47 47.71
C ALA A 790 0.10 -2.63 48.13
N VAL A 791 -0.41 -1.74 47.27
CA VAL A 791 -1.67 -1.02 47.57
C VAL A 791 -2.84 -2.01 47.62
N ALA A 792 -2.77 -3.08 46.84
CA ALA A 792 -3.79 -4.11 46.85
C ALA A 792 -3.55 -5.23 47.88
N ALA A 793 -2.34 -5.36 48.43
CA ALA A 793 -2.12 -6.09 49.68
C ALA A 793 -2.69 -5.32 50.89
N ALA A 794 -2.70 -3.98 50.86
CA ALA A 794 -3.42 -3.17 51.85
C ALA A 794 -4.95 -3.23 51.65
N ALA A 795 -5.44 -3.24 50.40
CA ALA A 795 -6.87 -3.46 50.10
C ALA A 795 -7.35 -4.91 50.32
N ALA A 796 -6.42 -5.87 50.44
CA ALA A 796 -6.75 -7.24 50.86
C ALA A 796 -7.21 -7.31 52.32
N ALA A 797 -6.95 -6.28 53.14
CA ALA A 797 -7.58 -6.13 54.46
C ALA A 797 -9.10 -5.83 54.37
N ASP A 798 -9.57 -5.34 53.21
CA ASP A 798 -10.99 -5.02 52.92
C ASP A 798 -11.65 -6.01 51.92
N GLY A 799 -11.01 -7.15 51.60
CA GLY A 799 -11.60 -8.21 50.76
C GLY A 799 -11.50 -8.02 49.24
N ALA A 800 -10.77 -7.00 48.76
CA ALA A 800 -10.48 -6.77 47.34
C ALA A 800 -9.10 -7.36 46.95
N SER A 801 -9.03 -8.69 46.83
CA SER A 801 -7.81 -9.40 46.42
C SER A 801 -7.46 -9.20 44.94
N VAL A 802 -6.16 -9.02 44.64
CA VAL A 802 -5.64 -8.90 43.26
C VAL A 802 -5.77 -10.25 42.56
N ALA A 803 -6.78 -10.35 41.73
CA ALA A 803 -7.02 -11.49 40.88
C ALA A 803 -5.98 -11.59 39.75
N ALA A 804 -4.97 -12.42 39.92
CA ALA A 804 -3.93 -12.69 38.93
C ALA A 804 -3.90 -14.17 38.57
N GLY A 805 -4.80 -14.63 37.68
CA GLY A 805 -4.82 -16.03 37.21
C GLY A 805 -3.57 -16.39 36.42
N GLY A 806 -2.88 -17.48 36.76
CA GLY A 806 -1.56 -17.79 36.20
C GLY A 806 -1.62 -18.26 34.75
N GLY A 807 -2.50 -19.21 34.42
CA GLY A 807 -2.80 -19.62 33.05
C GLY A 807 -3.84 -18.70 32.41
N ALA A 808 -5.05 -18.66 32.99
CA ALA A 808 -6.17 -17.86 32.49
C ALA A 808 -6.87 -17.07 33.61
N HIS A 809 -7.37 -15.88 33.25
CA HIS A 809 -8.27 -15.05 34.06
C HIS A 809 -9.57 -14.87 33.28
N LEU A 810 -10.67 -15.41 33.81
CA LEU A 810 -12.01 -15.38 33.20
C LEU A 810 -12.97 -14.55 34.06
N ALA A 811 -13.37 -13.37 33.59
CA ALA A 811 -14.30 -12.48 34.26
C ALA A 811 -15.67 -12.49 33.55
N ALA A 812 -16.54 -13.42 33.93
CA ALA A 812 -17.90 -13.52 33.39
C ALA A 812 -18.87 -12.65 34.20
N ARG A 813 -19.68 -11.84 33.52
CA ARG A 813 -20.73 -11.01 34.14
C ARG A 813 -22.09 -11.71 34.26
N GLY A 814 -22.30 -12.77 33.47
CA GLY A 814 -23.49 -13.61 33.47
C GLY A 814 -23.17 -15.00 33.97
N ALA A 815 -22.63 -15.87 33.11
CA ALA A 815 -22.29 -17.24 33.48
C ALA A 815 -20.92 -17.68 32.93
N LEU A 816 -20.18 -18.41 33.76
CA LEU A 816 -19.16 -19.34 33.29
C LEU A 816 -19.90 -20.63 32.89
N ARG A 817 -20.21 -20.75 31.60
CA ARG A 817 -21.02 -21.83 31.03
C ARG A 817 -20.26 -23.15 31.04
N LEU A 818 -18.99 -23.11 30.65
CA LEU A 818 -18.16 -24.29 30.52
C LEU A 818 -16.71 -23.97 30.86
N LEU A 819 -16.11 -24.75 31.73
CA LEU A 819 -14.66 -24.80 31.91
C LEU A 819 -14.23 -26.26 31.93
N GLN A 820 -13.62 -26.73 30.84
CA GLN A 820 -13.24 -28.15 30.73
C GLN A 820 -11.78 -28.37 30.33
N VAL A 821 -11.18 -29.40 30.91
CA VAL A 821 -9.88 -29.97 30.51
C VAL A 821 -10.09 -31.45 30.26
N VAL A 822 -10.18 -31.87 29.00
CA VAL A 822 -10.65 -33.21 28.60
C VAL A 822 -9.73 -33.87 27.57
N ASP A 823 -9.92 -35.18 27.34
CA ASP A 823 -9.23 -35.93 26.28
C ASP A 823 -7.70 -35.87 26.36
N ALA A 824 -7.14 -36.31 27.49
CA ALA A 824 -5.70 -36.32 27.81
C ALA A 824 -5.01 -34.95 27.73
N SER A 825 -5.75 -33.88 28.05
CA SER A 825 -5.24 -32.51 28.01
C SER A 825 -4.59 -32.06 29.31
N ILE A 826 -3.81 -30.98 29.20
CA ILE A 826 -2.83 -30.57 30.20
C ILE A 826 -3.12 -29.13 30.64
N LEU A 827 -3.31 -28.95 31.95
CA LEU A 827 -3.24 -27.64 32.60
C LEU A 827 -2.16 -27.70 33.68
N SER A 828 -0.93 -27.29 33.37
CA SER A 828 0.18 -27.51 34.30
C SER A 828 1.27 -26.44 34.38
N GLY A 829 1.94 -26.36 35.53
CA GLY A 829 3.12 -25.49 35.70
C GLY A 829 2.81 -23.99 35.66
N ASN A 830 1.53 -23.58 35.65
CA ASN A 830 1.15 -22.18 35.57
C ASN A 830 1.28 -21.50 36.95
N ARG A 831 1.71 -20.23 36.96
CA ARG A 831 2.03 -19.51 38.19
C ARG A 831 1.29 -18.19 38.30
N ALA A 832 0.59 -18.00 39.41
CA ALA A 832 -0.11 -16.79 39.79
C ALA A 832 0.55 -16.13 41.01
N ALA A 833 0.85 -14.83 40.95
CA ALA A 833 1.19 -14.09 42.17
C ALA A 833 -0.01 -13.95 43.13
N GLY A 834 -1.25 -14.02 42.61
CA GLY A 834 -2.48 -13.86 43.37
C GLY A 834 -3.28 -15.16 43.49
N LEU A 835 -4.41 -15.22 42.78
CA LEU A 835 -5.41 -16.31 42.84
C LEU A 835 -5.39 -17.13 41.56
N GLY A 836 -5.65 -18.44 41.65
CA GLY A 836 -5.88 -19.32 40.49
C GLY A 836 -4.64 -19.57 39.64
N GLY A 837 -3.73 -20.43 40.09
CA GLY A 837 -2.46 -20.71 39.40
C GLY A 837 -2.66 -21.22 37.97
N GLY A 838 -3.57 -22.18 37.76
CA GLY A 838 -4.03 -22.61 36.44
C GLY A 838 -5.08 -21.65 35.88
N VAL A 839 -6.27 -21.62 36.48
CA VAL A 839 -7.38 -20.75 36.05
C VAL A 839 -7.97 -20.01 37.24
N TYR A 840 -8.12 -18.71 37.08
CA TYR A 840 -8.94 -17.87 37.95
C TYR A 840 -10.22 -17.48 37.21
N ALA A 841 -11.38 -17.72 37.81
CA ALA A 841 -12.66 -17.32 37.24
C ALA A 841 -13.54 -16.58 38.25
N THR A 842 -14.25 -15.55 37.78
CA THR A 842 -15.33 -14.87 38.52
C THR A 842 -16.60 -14.92 37.69
N ALA A 843 -17.70 -15.39 38.28
CA ALA A 843 -18.99 -15.43 37.62
C ALA A 843 -20.13 -15.44 38.64
N PRO A 844 -21.31 -14.87 38.34
CA PRO A 844 -22.51 -15.10 39.13
C PRO A 844 -22.99 -16.55 39.13
N LEU A 845 -22.82 -17.22 37.99
CA LEU A 845 -23.19 -18.62 37.80
C LEU A 845 -22.03 -19.39 37.20
N VAL A 846 -21.76 -20.58 37.73
CA VAL A 846 -20.85 -21.56 37.13
C VAL A 846 -21.67 -22.81 36.82
N GLU A 847 -21.80 -23.16 35.54
CA GLU A 847 -22.65 -24.28 35.12
C GLU A 847 -21.91 -25.61 35.12
N LEU A 848 -20.72 -25.66 34.51
CA LEU A 848 -19.92 -26.88 34.44
C LEU A 848 -18.42 -26.59 34.55
N ILE A 849 -17.77 -27.27 35.50
CA ILE A 849 -16.32 -27.45 35.53
C ILE A 849 -16.04 -28.96 35.41
N ALA A 850 -15.29 -29.36 34.39
CA ALA A 850 -14.98 -30.76 34.13
C ALA A 850 -13.47 -30.99 33.91
N VAL A 851 -12.93 -32.04 34.51
CA VAL A 851 -11.60 -32.58 34.19
C VAL A 851 -11.77 -34.07 33.97
N ASP A 852 -11.58 -34.54 32.74
CA ASP A 852 -11.92 -35.92 32.35
C ASP A 852 -10.99 -36.46 31.26
N GLY A 853 -11.18 -37.73 30.86
CA GLY A 853 -10.52 -38.33 29.70
C GLY A 853 -9.02 -38.54 29.88
N GLY A 854 -8.56 -38.73 31.12
CA GLY A 854 -7.12 -38.84 31.44
C GLY A 854 -6.38 -37.50 31.46
N SER A 855 -7.11 -36.38 31.47
CA SER A 855 -6.54 -35.04 31.60
C SER A 855 -6.03 -34.75 33.00
N TYR A 856 -5.11 -33.79 33.13
CA TYR A 856 -4.52 -33.45 34.42
C TYR A 856 -4.37 -31.94 34.65
N VAL A 857 -4.63 -31.56 35.90
CA VAL A 857 -4.40 -30.23 36.45
C VAL A 857 -3.32 -30.37 37.54
N ALA A 858 -2.06 -30.10 37.20
CA ALA A 858 -0.91 -30.41 38.06
C ALA A 858 0.11 -29.27 38.12
N ASP A 859 0.90 -29.20 39.19
CA ASP A 859 2.05 -28.27 39.32
C ASP A 859 1.72 -26.78 39.12
N ASN A 860 0.47 -26.39 39.27
CA ASN A 860 0.06 -25.00 39.21
C ASN A 860 0.16 -24.37 40.60
N SER A 861 0.64 -23.13 40.69
CA SER A 861 0.87 -22.45 41.97
C SER A 861 0.23 -21.06 42.01
N ALA A 862 -0.36 -20.70 43.15
CA ALA A 862 -0.91 -19.37 43.42
C ALA A 862 -0.37 -18.83 44.74
N GLY A 863 -0.16 -17.52 44.84
CA GLY A 863 0.34 -16.88 46.06
C GLY A 863 -0.67 -16.83 47.20
N ILE A 864 -1.97 -16.87 46.89
CA ILE A 864 -3.04 -16.73 47.89
C ILE A 864 -3.97 -17.96 47.90
N HIS A 865 -4.75 -18.19 46.84
CA HIS A 865 -5.73 -19.29 46.77
C HIS A 865 -5.74 -19.99 45.42
N GLY A 866 -5.98 -21.31 45.46
CA GLY A 866 -6.27 -22.16 44.31
C GLY A 866 -5.08 -22.36 43.36
N GLY A 867 -4.23 -23.35 43.65
CA GLY A 867 -3.12 -23.72 42.76
C GLY A 867 -3.60 -24.08 41.36
N GLY A 868 -4.58 -24.98 41.24
CA GLY A 868 -5.19 -25.38 39.95
C GLY A 868 -6.25 -24.39 39.46
N ILE A 869 -7.52 -24.67 39.75
CA ILE A 869 -8.68 -23.86 39.34
C ILE A 869 -9.27 -23.18 40.58
N TYR A 870 -9.54 -21.87 40.49
CA TYR A 870 -10.25 -21.10 41.49
C TYR A 870 -11.41 -20.35 40.85
N ALA A 871 -12.64 -20.71 41.20
CA ALA A 871 -13.85 -20.04 40.75
C ALA A 871 -14.51 -19.30 41.93
N ARG A 872 -14.65 -17.98 41.82
CA ARG A 872 -15.34 -17.15 42.80
C ARG A 872 -16.73 -16.79 42.29
N LEU A 873 -17.74 -17.21 43.02
CA LEU A 873 -19.10 -16.76 42.79
C LEU A 873 -19.23 -15.31 43.23
N THR A 874 -19.54 -14.43 42.29
CA THR A 874 -19.88 -13.04 42.60
C THR A 874 -21.37 -12.96 42.87
N PRO A 875 -21.84 -12.11 43.80
CA PRO A 875 -23.26 -11.84 43.91
C PRO A 875 -23.80 -11.49 42.53
N HIS A 876 -24.94 -12.05 42.13
CA HIS A 876 -25.67 -11.51 41.01
C HIS A 876 -25.95 -10.06 41.38
N TYR A 877 -25.24 -9.13 40.75
CA TYR A 877 -25.63 -7.73 40.79
C TYR A 877 -26.89 -7.61 39.95
N SER A 878 -28.01 -8.05 40.53
CA SER A 878 -29.35 -7.65 40.14
C SER A 878 -29.55 -6.23 40.66
N SER A 879 -28.82 -5.28 40.07
CA SER A 879 -29.00 -3.84 40.28
C SER A 879 -29.04 -3.25 38.87
N LEU A 880 -30.22 -2.85 38.39
CA LEU A 880 -30.87 -1.55 38.58
C LEU A 880 -30.66 -0.69 37.33
#